data_AF-A0A930FSJ5-F1
#
_entry.id   AF-A0A930FSJ5-F1
#
_cell.length_a   1.000
_cell.length_b   1.000
_cell.length_c   1.000
_cell.angle_alpha   90.00
_cell.angle_beta   90.00
_cell.angle_gamma   90.00
#
_symmetry.space_group_name_H-M   'P 1'
#
loop_
_entity.id
_entity.type
_entity.pdbx_description
1 polymer ?
#
loop_
_entity_poly.entity_id
_entity_poly.type
_entity_poly.pdbx_seq_one_letter_code
_entity_poly.pdbx_strand_id
1 'polypeptide(L)'
;MKLKFKGILSLITAFVMVLSSFGMAFANGDGRPVDTVSSATDKGYTVDNDKVTSHDITIKHGIATYKMSVKIYKYGNVCYYIQDKTQNAPGYLGNIWEEFKAEDGLKKYVGLTFDEIKKMPRPAPKVIMGASDETPGEVHDAILKLIGELEKKDEIKTQKNKTALAKLFLSKLNIYAQRGDSEYDESSMKEFIEAYEKAERVLMKNNPGDSEIKTALNDLDDAATYLRKKPLDYTKLKKLVKEAEDIVAHEAEYSALSIAYLKQILGEANNVLDIGAKNKEALKKLEEKLEKAIKNAEKKASQGKMFNIRGKLAQAGDPDTTSMANGFMNPLITLEEKDGKAIYTIGFKKGGFQGITSQVEYLKHIENGKEIKAQELPGTGEYNKLFRITRSKQGEGRIDLKIAAKMVGPDIQEMPVLLVLDLTSKRPEGEVGTKADKTKLKAAIDGEKETFDDVNAGVYKPVGAAEYLKKYNKALKVLEDPDATQETVDKATRDLLNSKNLDLSLNKDKFAALIGKAEEMEKHPEKYTKESFARLKEAIKKANQNFYKTDMTKHTMAAYMKELQDVMDSLNPAGTYFEKTLKEGDISAKGMFTEDSKLAVKKDITDKLTAEQKKELAKLANVEKTVGSYDIAIENGTSKGKVNLTFNVGKDIDDRDVKITHFKKDGSVETFDKKVKDGTVTVETDSFSPFVISLIGKVDPNKPNPNKPEIKQPKEKDKDGKTPDGNISKDKSGDKGNMAKDKQKETKKKNDTKPKTGDSKNLIGLIAAMLSAIGLALAVRRKKSDK
;
A
#
# COMPACT_ATOMS: atom_id res chain seq x y z
N MET A 1 -20.53 -12.10 -30.88
CA MET A 1 -19.49 -12.53 -31.85
C MET A 1 -18.11 -12.36 -31.19
N LYS A 2 -17.08 -13.14 -31.55
CA LYS A 2 -15.69 -12.90 -31.09
C LYS A 2 -14.94 -12.14 -32.17
N LEU A 3 -14.15 -11.13 -31.79
CA LEU A 3 -12.90 -10.79 -32.48
C LEU A 3 -11.81 -10.52 -31.43
N LYS A 4 -10.55 -10.74 -31.81
CA LYS A 4 -9.39 -10.60 -30.92
C LYS A 4 -8.55 -9.42 -31.40
N PHE A 5 -7.86 -8.75 -30.49
CA PHE A 5 -6.53 -8.22 -30.80
C PHE A 5 -5.54 -8.57 -29.69
N LYS A 6 -4.32 -8.93 -30.09
CA LYS A 6 -3.11 -8.97 -29.26
C LYS A 6 -2.21 -7.85 -29.78
N GLY A 7 -1.64 -7.03 -28.91
CA GLY A 7 -0.75 -5.94 -29.29
C GLY A 7 0.13 -5.53 -28.12
N ILE A 8 1.38 -6.01 -28.15
CA ILE A 8 2.44 -5.75 -27.17
C ILE A 8 2.58 -4.25 -26.87
N LEU A 9 2.64 -3.86 -25.60
CA LEU A 9 3.21 -2.57 -25.20
C LEU A 9 4.46 -2.81 -24.36
N SER A 10 5.56 -2.14 -24.72
CA SER A 10 6.87 -2.31 -24.07
C SER A 10 6.90 -1.63 -22.70
N LEU A 11 7.64 -2.22 -21.75
CA LEU A 11 7.82 -1.68 -20.41
C LEU A 11 9.16 -0.92 -20.34
N ILE A 12 9.10 0.41 -20.42
CA ILE A 12 10.19 1.28 -19.96
C ILE A 12 9.63 2.25 -18.91
N THR A 13 10.26 2.26 -17.75
CA THR A 13 9.96 3.20 -16.66
C THR A 13 11.27 3.85 -16.25
N ALA A 14 11.35 5.17 -16.37
CA ALA A 14 12.44 6.00 -15.86
C ALA A 14 11.81 7.19 -15.13
N PHE A 15 12.37 7.55 -13.98
CA PHE A 15 11.76 8.48 -13.03
C PHE A 15 12.71 9.65 -12.82
N VAL A 16 12.24 10.88 -13.07
CA VAL A 16 12.94 12.13 -12.75
C VAL A 16 11.94 13.08 -12.10
N MET A 17 12.35 13.73 -11.01
CA MET A 17 11.48 14.60 -10.22
C MET A 17 11.46 16.04 -10.74
N VAL A 18 10.28 16.67 -10.57
CA VAL A 18 10.07 18.09 -10.22
C VAL A 18 10.85 19.13 -11.03
N LEU A 19 10.16 19.78 -11.97
CA LEU A 19 9.97 21.24 -12.00
C LEU A 19 8.91 21.66 -13.04
N SER A 20 8.34 22.85 -12.86
CA SER A 20 7.42 23.59 -13.76
C SER A 20 6.12 22.91 -14.24
N SER A 21 5.00 23.48 -13.78
CA SER A 21 3.75 23.72 -14.54
C SER A 21 3.40 22.77 -15.70
N PHE A 22 2.54 21.77 -15.45
CA PHE A 22 1.81 21.09 -16.52
C PHE A 22 0.37 20.74 -16.15
N GLY A 23 -0.56 21.62 -16.55
CA GLY A 23 -1.91 21.21 -16.87
C GLY A 23 -1.91 20.43 -18.18
N MET A 24 -1.47 19.17 -18.15
CA MET A 24 -1.42 18.31 -19.33
C MET A 24 -2.69 17.44 -19.39
N ALA A 25 -3.69 17.90 -20.15
CA ALA A 25 -4.78 17.03 -20.56
C ALA A 25 -4.19 15.83 -21.32
N PHE A 26 -4.66 14.62 -21.01
CA PHE A 26 -4.17 13.40 -21.65
C PHE A 26 -4.27 13.54 -23.17
N ALA A 27 -3.17 13.33 -23.87
CA ALA A 27 -3.16 13.36 -25.32
C ALA A 27 -3.55 11.99 -25.89
N ASN A 28 -4.30 12.00 -27.00
CA ASN A 28 -4.35 10.84 -27.88
C ASN A 28 -2.98 10.64 -28.56
N GLY A 29 -2.77 9.50 -29.23
CA GLY A 29 -1.47 9.09 -29.79
C GLY A 29 -0.77 10.11 -30.71
N ASP A 30 -1.53 11.07 -31.25
CA ASP A 30 -1.07 12.12 -32.16
C ASP A 30 -0.62 13.41 -31.44
N GLY A 31 -0.47 13.38 -30.11
CA GLY A 31 0.00 14.52 -29.30
C GLY A 31 -1.02 15.65 -29.08
N ARG A 32 -2.27 15.47 -29.51
CA ARG A 32 -3.36 16.45 -29.30
C ARG A 32 -4.03 16.21 -27.95
N PRO A 33 -4.24 17.23 -27.10
CA PRO A 33 -4.99 17.08 -25.85
C PRO A 33 -6.42 16.63 -26.15
N VAL A 34 -6.94 15.67 -25.38
CA VAL A 34 -8.35 15.29 -25.44
C VAL A 34 -9.21 16.49 -25.03
N ASP A 35 -10.11 16.92 -25.91
CA ASP A 35 -11.04 18.00 -25.60
C ASP A 35 -12.01 17.57 -24.49
N THR A 36 -11.86 18.22 -23.35
CA THR A 36 -12.69 18.03 -22.16
C THR A 36 -14.17 18.33 -22.44
N VAL A 37 -14.48 19.28 -23.33
CA VAL A 37 -15.86 19.67 -23.66
C VAL A 37 -16.56 18.57 -24.45
N SER A 38 -15.94 18.10 -25.54
CA SER A 38 -16.36 16.91 -26.29
C SER A 38 -16.57 15.72 -25.37
N SER A 39 -15.61 15.44 -24.48
CA SER A 39 -15.67 14.32 -23.52
C SER A 39 -16.80 14.44 -22.48
N ALA A 40 -17.33 15.65 -22.26
CA ALA A 40 -18.50 15.90 -21.43
C ALA A 40 -19.78 15.67 -22.25
N THR A 41 -19.86 16.24 -23.47
CA THR A 41 -21.03 16.10 -24.34
C THR A 41 -21.25 14.67 -24.82
N ASP A 42 -20.19 13.90 -25.08
CA ASP A 42 -20.26 12.47 -25.44
C ASP A 42 -20.87 11.61 -24.30
N LYS A 43 -20.76 12.07 -23.04
CA LYS A 43 -21.37 11.43 -21.85
C LYS A 43 -22.78 11.96 -21.55
N GLY A 44 -23.31 12.86 -22.39
CA GLY A 44 -24.59 13.52 -22.16
C GLY A 44 -24.55 14.63 -21.09
N TYR A 45 -23.38 15.07 -20.63
CA TYR A 45 -23.27 16.22 -19.75
C TYR A 45 -23.35 17.51 -20.58
N THR A 46 -24.34 18.34 -20.28
CA THR A 46 -24.62 19.57 -21.06
C THR A 46 -24.85 20.78 -20.17
N VAL A 47 -24.47 21.96 -20.67
CA VAL A 47 -25.10 23.21 -20.18
C VAL A 47 -26.54 23.29 -20.67
N ASP A 48 -27.37 24.07 -19.98
CA ASP A 48 -28.78 24.23 -20.32
C ASP A 48 -28.98 24.81 -21.73
N ASN A 49 -30.01 24.35 -22.43
CA ASN A 49 -30.22 24.68 -23.85
C ASN A 49 -30.49 26.19 -24.10
N ASP A 50 -31.01 26.90 -23.11
CA ASP A 50 -31.22 28.35 -23.15
C ASP A 50 -29.89 29.14 -23.08
N LYS A 51 -28.80 28.53 -22.63
CA LYS A 51 -27.44 29.11 -22.57
C LYS A 51 -26.66 28.94 -23.90
N VAL A 52 -27.32 28.42 -24.94
CA VAL A 52 -26.72 28.03 -26.22
C VAL A 52 -27.50 28.65 -27.40
N THR A 53 -26.79 28.99 -28.49
CA THR A 53 -27.37 29.35 -29.79
C THR A 53 -27.00 28.28 -30.82
N SER A 54 -27.97 27.84 -31.62
CA SER A 54 -27.74 26.81 -32.66
C SER A 54 -27.80 27.46 -34.04
N HIS A 55 -26.77 27.24 -34.85
CA HIS A 55 -26.65 27.79 -36.20
C HIS A 55 -26.53 26.64 -37.20
N ASP A 56 -27.53 26.50 -38.08
CA ASP A 56 -27.56 25.40 -39.05
C ASP A 56 -26.79 25.77 -40.32
N ILE A 57 -25.75 24.99 -40.61
CA ILE A 57 -24.93 25.06 -41.81
C ILE A 57 -25.40 23.98 -42.79
N THR A 58 -25.49 24.32 -44.07
CA THR A 58 -25.68 23.37 -45.18
C THR A 58 -24.57 23.54 -46.20
N ILE A 59 -23.87 22.46 -46.53
CA ILE A 59 -22.80 22.39 -47.52
C ILE A 59 -23.28 21.50 -48.67
N LYS A 60 -22.98 21.87 -49.92
CA LYS A 60 -23.32 21.07 -51.11
C LYS A 60 -22.03 20.72 -51.85
N HIS A 61 -21.65 19.44 -51.81
CA HIS A 61 -20.45 18.95 -52.47
C HIS A 61 -20.83 17.89 -53.51
N GLY A 62 -20.70 18.22 -54.81
CA GLY A 62 -21.16 17.37 -55.90
C GLY A 62 -22.64 16.98 -55.75
N ILE A 63 -22.91 15.69 -55.55
CA ILE A 63 -24.25 15.13 -55.31
C ILE A 63 -24.62 15.03 -53.81
N ALA A 64 -23.70 15.29 -52.90
CA ALA A 64 -23.93 15.24 -51.45
C ALA A 64 -24.43 16.60 -50.90
N THR A 65 -25.22 16.54 -49.84
CA THR A 65 -25.63 17.71 -49.06
C THR A 65 -25.43 17.44 -47.58
N TYR A 66 -24.34 17.95 -47.03
CA TYR A 66 -24.03 17.85 -45.61
C TYR A 66 -24.79 18.91 -44.82
N LYS A 67 -25.31 18.54 -43.66
CA LYS A 67 -26.04 19.45 -42.76
C LYS A 67 -25.50 19.29 -41.36
N MET A 68 -25.25 20.41 -40.67
CA MET A 68 -24.81 20.39 -39.28
C MET A 68 -25.38 21.57 -38.50
N SER A 69 -25.48 21.41 -37.19
CA SER A 69 -25.85 22.49 -36.25
C SER A 69 -24.66 22.84 -35.40
N VAL A 70 -24.05 24.00 -35.65
CA VAL A 70 -22.96 24.54 -34.85
C VAL A 70 -23.55 25.27 -33.66
N LYS A 71 -23.31 24.73 -32.46
CA LYS A 71 -23.82 25.27 -31.20
C LYS A 71 -22.75 26.16 -30.55
N ILE A 72 -23.09 27.44 -30.37
CA ILE A 72 -22.23 28.47 -29.77
C ILE A 72 -22.78 28.84 -28.40
N TYR A 73 -21.90 28.94 -27.41
CA TYR A 73 -22.26 29.34 -26.04
C TYR A 73 -22.62 30.83 -25.98
N LYS A 74 -23.68 31.21 -25.23
CA LYS A 74 -24.23 32.58 -25.23
C LYS A 74 -23.43 33.65 -24.48
N TYR A 75 -22.41 33.25 -23.72
CA TYR A 75 -21.68 34.15 -22.82
C TYR A 75 -20.18 34.24 -23.15
N GLY A 76 -19.77 33.82 -24.34
CA GLY A 76 -18.38 33.85 -24.80
C GLY A 76 -18.22 33.14 -26.15
N ASN A 77 -17.28 33.63 -26.97
CA ASN A 77 -17.14 33.26 -28.38
C ASN A 77 -16.46 31.88 -28.56
N VAL A 78 -17.15 30.83 -28.09
CA VAL A 78 -16.66 29.44 -27.98
C VAL A 78 -17.64 28.50 -28.70
N CYS A 79 -17.11 27.59 -29.53
CA CYS A 79 -17.90 26.49 -30.07
C CYS A 79 -18.12 25.43 -28.99
N TYR A 80 -19.37 25.21 -28.62
CA TYR A 80 -19.77 24.34 -27.52
C TYR A 80 -20.06 22.90 -27.98
N TYR A 81 -20.63 22.72 -29.18
CA TYR A 81 -20.92 21.41 -29.76
C TYR A 81 -21.18 21.55 -31.27
N ILE A 82 -20.90 20.51 -32.06
CA ILE A 82 -21.36 20.43 -33.46
C ILE A 82 -22.17 19.16 -33.66
N GLN A 83 -23.45 19.32 -34.00
CA GLN A 83 -24.38 18.23 -34.27
C GLN A 83 -24.41 17.90 -35.76
N ASP A 84 -24.04 16.68 -36.16
CA ASP A 84 -24.35 16.21 -37.51
C ASP A 84 -25.87 16.09 -37.68
N LYS A 85 -26.39 16.62 -38.79
CA LYS A 85 -27.79 16.57 -39.24
C LYS A 85 -27.89 15.98 -40.66
N THR A 86 -26.79 15.47 -41.21
CA THR A 86 -26.72 14.86 -42.53
C THR A 86 -27.53 13.57 -42.55
N GLN A 87 -28.33 13.37 -43.60
CA GLN A 87 -29.09 12.14 -43.84
C GLN A 87 -28.65 11.55 -45.17
N ASN A 88 -28.10 10.33 -45.12
CA ASN A 88 -27.72 9.50 -46.27
C ASN A 88 -26.94 10.26 -47.37
N ALA A 89 -25.72 10.73 -47.05
CA ALA A 89 -24.79 11.22 -48.06
C ALA A 89 -24.49 10.12 -49.10
N PRO A 90 -24.72 10.35 -50.40
CA PRO A 90 -24.76 9.27 -51.40
C PRO A 90 -23.37 8.82 -51.87
N GLY A 91 -23.22 7.51 -52.10
CA GLY A 91 -22.03 6.92 -52.72
C GLY A 91 -20.77 7.02 -51.87
N TYR A 92 -19.60 7.13 -52.52
CA TYR A 92 -18.30 7.17 -51.83
C TYR A 92 -18.14 8.39 -50.91
N LEU A 93 -18.84 9.49 -51.20
CA LEU A 93 -18.90 10.70 -50.36
C LEU A 93 -19.44 10.40 -48.96
N GLY A 94 -20.40 9.47 -48.84
CA GLY A 94 -20.89 8.99 -47.54
C GLY A 94 -19.81 8.28 -46.71
N ASN A 95 -18.96 7.47 -47.34
CA ASN A 95 -17.84 6.82 -46.65
C ASN A 95 -16.80 7.85 -46.17
N ILE A 96 -16.51 8.86 -46.99
CA ILE A 96 -15.62 9.97 -46.62
C ILE A 96 -16.18 10.75 -45.44
N TRP A 97 -17.50 10.98 -45.39
CA TRP A 97 -18.18 11.64 -44.28
C TRP A 97 -18.12 10.85 -42.97
N GLU A 98 -18.42 9.54 -43.00
CA GLU A 98 -18.33 8.70 -41.80
C GLU A 98 -16.89 8.55 -41.31
N GLU A 99 -15.91 8.41 -42.20
CA GLU A 99 -14.49 8.30 -41.81
C GLU A 99 -13.92 9.64 -41.32
N PHE A 100 -14.38 10.78 -41.83
CA PHE A 100 -14.08 12.10 -41.28
C PHE A 100 -14.63 12.26 -39.86
N LYS A 101 -15.86 11.80 -39.59
CA LYS A 101 -16.44 11.81 -38.24
C LYS A 101 -15.77 10.83 -37.28
N ALA A 102 -15.35 9.65 -37.76
CA ALA A 102 -14.62 8.66 -36.96
C ALA A 102 -13.25 9.18 -36.48
N GLU A 103 -12.63 10.09 -37.25
CA GLU A 103 -11.42 10.83 -36.85
C GLU A 103 -11.73 12.10 -36.03
N ASP A 104 -12.86 12.17 -35.32
CA ASP A 104 -13.30 13.35 -34.55
C ASP A 104 -13.37 14.64 -35.39
N GLY A 105 -13.64 14.53 -36.71
CA GLY A 105 -13.62 15.62 -37.70
C GLY A 105 -14.38 16.88 -37.31
N LEU A 106 -15.58 16.70 -36.74
CA LEU A 106 -16.42 17.80 -36.23
C LEU A 106 -16.06 18.21 -34.79
N LYS A 107 -15.56 17.28 -33.97
CA LYS A 107 -15.18 17.57 -32.56
C LYS A 107 -13.90 18.40 -32.45
N LYS A 108 -13.03 18.39 -33.47
CA LYS A 108 -11.83 19.26 -33.59
C LYS A 108 -12.11 20.77 -33.44
N TYR A 109 -13.36 21.21 -33.53
CA TYR A 109 -13.78 22.61 -33.33
C TYR A 109 -14.37 22.87 -31.93
N VAL A 110 -14.79 21.83 -31.21
CA VAL A 110 -15.47 21.94 -29.92
C VAL A 110 -14.47 22.34 -28.83
N GLY A 111 -14.93 23.15 -27.87
CA GLY A 111 -14.09 23.74 -26.82
C GLY A 111 -13.16 24.87 -27.29
N LEU A 112 -13.09 25.15 -28.61
CA LEU A 112 -12.25 26.22 -29.17
C LEU A 112 -12.98 27.55 -29.27
N THR A 113 -12.22 28.63 -29.06
CA THR A 113 -12.66 30.01 -29.30
C THR A 113 -12.63 30.34 -30.80
N PHE A 114 -13.38 31.37 -31.21
CA PHE A 114 -13.35 31.87 -32.60
C PHE A 114 -11.93 32.26 -33.04
N ASP A 115 -11.16 32.92 -32.17
CA ASP A 115 -9.77 33.33 -32.42
C ASP A 115 -8.75 32.17 -32.40
N GLU A 116 -9.16 30.95 -32.00
CA GLU A 116 -8.38 29.71 -32.17
C GLU A 116 -8.79 28.97 -33.44
N ILE A 117 -10.10 28.87 -33.73
CA ILE A 117 -10.60 28.22 -34.96
C ILE A 117 -10.07 28.95 -36.21
N LYS A 118 -10.03 30.28 -36.20
CA LYS A 118 -9.41 31.12 -37.26
C LYS A 118 -7.89 30.94 -37.41
N LYS A 119 -7.22 30.21 -36.51
CA LYS A 119 -5.77 29.89 -36.58
C LYS A 119 -5.50 28.42 -36.90
N MET A 120 -6.53 27.57 -36.97
CA MET A 120 -6.35 26.18 -37.40
C MET A 120 -5.93 26.17 -38.88
N PRO A 121 -5.03 25.26 -39.29
CA PRO A 121 -4.79 25.04 -40.71
C PRO A 121 -6.03 24.43 -41.36
N ARG A 122 -6.30 24.80 -42.63
CA ARG A 122 -7.30 24.12 -43.46
C ARG A 122 -7.03 22.61 -43.43
N PRO A 123 -8.02 21.76 -43.10
CA PRO A 123 -7.89 20.31 -43.22
C PRO A 123 -7.48 19.92 -44.65
N ALA A 124 -6.53 18.98 -44.75
CA ALA A 124 -6.12 18.44 -46.04
C ALA A 124 -7.26 17.60 -46.68
N PRO A 125 -7.28 17.46 -48.01
CA PRO A 125 -8.24 16.61 -48.71
C PRO A 125 -8.13 15.16 -48.27
N LYS A 126 -9.27 14.46 -48.17
CA LYS A 126 -9.30 13.06 -47.72
C LYS A 126 -9.31 12.12 -48.92
N VAL A 127 -8.42 11.11 -48.89
CA VAL A 127 -8.26 10.16 -50.00
C VAL A 127 -8.82 8.79 -49.61
N ILE A 128 -9.87 8.33 -50.31
CA ILE A 128 -10.46 6.99 -50.15
C ILE A 128 -10.52 6.31 -51.52
N MET A 129 -10.03 5.07 -51.61
CA MET A 129 -9.99 4.25 -52.84
C MET A 129 -9.34 4.96 -54.05
N GLY A 130 -8.43 5.89 -53.82
CA GLY A 130 -7.74 6.68 -54.85
C GLY A 130 -8.47 7.94 -55.31
N ALA A 131 -9.71 8.17 -54.87
CA ALA A 131 -10.40 9.46 -55.04
C ALA A 131 -10.02 10.40 -53.89
N SER A 132 -9.73 11.67 -54.19
CA SER A 132 -9.40 12.72 -53.23
C SER A 132 -10.54 13.73 -53.15
N ASP A 133 -10.91 14.16 -51.93
CA ASP A 133 -12.13 14.94 -51.67
C ASP A 133 -11.91 16.11 -50.69
N GLU A 134 -12.51 17.26 -51.00
CA GLU A 134 -12.35 18.52 -50.26
C GLU A 134 -13.33 18.69 -49.08
N THR A 135 -14.28 17.78 -48.85
CA THR A 135 -15.30 17.88 -47.79
C THR A 135 -14.74 18.33 -46.42
N PRO A 136 -13.61 17.80 -45.91
CA PRO A 136 -13.03 18.27 -44.64
C PRO A 136 -12.63 19.76 -44.65
N GLY A 137 -12.16 20.27 -45.80
CA GLY A 137 -11.81 21.67 -46.02
C GLY A 137 -13.04 22.57 -46.18
N GLU A 138 -14.08 22.09 -46.85
CA GLU A 138 -15.35 22.82 -46.97
C GLU A 138 -16.09 22.97 -45.63
N VAL A 139 -16.02 21.94 -44.76
CA VAL A 139 -16.51 22.05 -43.38
C VAL A 139 -15.79 23.15 -42.63
N HIS A 140 -14.46 23.24 -42.79
CA HIS A 140 -13.65 24.28 -42.18
C HIS A 140 -14.06 25.69 -42.68
N ASP A 141 -14.17 25.88 -43.99
CA ASP A 141 -14.59 27.14 -44.60
C ASP A 141 -15.99 27.57 -44.15
N ALA A 142 -16.92 26.63 -44.06
CA ALA A 142 -18.30 26.93 -43.63
C ALA A 142 -18.36 27.36 -42.16
N ILE A 143 -17.54 26.76 -41.29
CA ILE A 143 -17.42 27.17 -39.88
C ILE A 143 -16.72 28.54 -39.77
N LEU A 144 -15.65 28.79 -40.52
CA LEU A 144 -14.99 30.11 -40.58
C LEU A 144 -15.94 31.20 -41.08
N LYS A 145 -16.74 30.90 -42.12
CA LYS A 145 -17.76 31.82 -42.65
C LYS A 145 -18.81 32.14 -41.61
N LEU A 146 -19.35 31.14 -40.90
CA LEU A 146 -20.29 31.36 -39.80
C LEU A 146 -19.67 32.26 -38.72
N ILE A 147 -18.42 32.00 -38.31
CA ILE A 147 -17.71 32.84 -37.33
C ILE A 147 -17.62 34.29 -37.84
N GLY A 148 -17.20 34.52 -39.08
CA GLY A 148 -17.12 35.85 -39.69
C GLY A 148 -18.47 36.55 -39.94
N GLU A 149 -19.58 35.81 -39.93
CA GLU A 149 -20.94 36.36 -39.92
C GLU A 149 -21.42 36.70 -38.50
N LEU A 150 -21.04 35.89 -37.50
CA LEU A 150 -21.35 36.12 -36.09
C LEU A 150 -20.58 37.31 -35.52
N GLU A 151 -19.28 37.46 -35.81
CA GLU A 151 -18.44 38.56 -35.30
C GLU A 151 -18.90 39.97 -35.74
N LYS A 152 -19.80 40.05 -36.73
CA LYS A 152 -20.45 41.31 -37.15
C LYS A 152 -21.54 41.76 -36.19
N LYS A 153 -22.14 40.85 -35.41
CA LYS A 153 -23.20 41.13 -34.41
C LYS A 153 -22.61 41.73 -33.14
N ASP A 154 -23.25 42.76 -32.58
CA ASP A 154 -22.72 43.46 -31.40
C ASP A 154 -22.75 42.61 -30.11
N GLU A 155 -23.66 41.65 -30.02
CA GLU A 155 -23.69 40.61 -28.99
C GLU A 155 -22.39 39.80 -28.94
N ILE A 156 -21.80 39.50 -30.09
CA ILE A 156 -20.57 38.68 -30.21
C ILE A 156 -19.32 39.53 -29.96
N LYS A 157 -19.37 40.84 -30.29
CA LYS A 157 -18.32 41.80 -29.93
C LYS A 157 -18.25 42.00 -28.41
N THR A 158 -19.41 42.18 -27.76
CA THR A 158 -19.52 42.38 -26.30
C THR A 158 -19.23 41.12 -25.47
N GLN A 159 -19.27 39.93 -26.06
CA GLN A 159 -18.84 38.67 -25.43
C GLN A 159 -17.32 38.43 -25.46
N LYS A 160 -16.53 39.26 -26.17
CA LYS A 160 -15.10 38.98 -26.39
C LYS A 160 -14.28 38.92 -25.09
N ASN A 161 -14.51 39.83 -24.13
CA ASN A 161 -13.77 39.83 -22.85
C ASN A 161 -14.10 38.61 -21.95
N LYS A 162 -15.32 38.07 -22.04
CA LYS A 162 -15.76 36.87 -21.30
C LYS A 162 -15.23 35.55 -21.88
N THR A 163 -14.74 35.56 -23.12
CA THR A 163 -14.47 34.34 -23.90
C THR A 163 -13.44 33.39 -23.25
N ALA A 164 -12.44 33.92 -22.54
CA ALA A 164 -11.48 33.09 -21.79
C ALA A 164 -12.12 32.37 -20.59
N LEU A 165 -12.95 33.08 -19.82
CA LEU A 165 -13.71 32.52 -18.69
C LEU A 165 -14.74 31.49 -19.20
N ALA A 166 -15.40 31.75 -20.33
CA ALA A 166 -16.35 30.83 -20.95
C ALA A 166 -15.70 29.52 -21.41
N LYS A 167 -14.51 29.58 -22.02
CA LYS A 167 -13.74 28.39 -22.38
C LYS A 167 -13.31 27.60 -21.14
N LEU A 168 -12.82 28.27 -20.11
CA LEU A 168 -12.45 27.63 -18.85
C LEU A 168 -13.66 26.93 -18.21
N PHE A 169 -14.79 27.64 -18.07
CA PHE A 169 -16.06 27.11 -17.55
C PHE A 169 -16.49 25.82 -18.26
N LEU A 170 -16.59 25.85 -19.60
CA LEU A 170 -16.98 24.67 -20.38
C LEU A 170 -15.98 23.51 -20.23
N SER A 171 -14.67 23.79 -20.11
CA SER A 171 -13.65 22.73 -19.92
C SER A 171 -13.83 21.95 -18.61
N LYS A 172 -14.36 22.57 -17.55
CA LYS A 172 -14.57 21.90 -16.25
C LYS A 172 -15.96 21.25 -16.13
N LEU A 173 -16.82 21.33 -17.15
CA LEU A 173 -18.21 20.83 -17.13
C LEU A 173 -18.33 19.35 -16.70
N ASN A 174 -17.44 18.47 -17.17
CA ASN A 174 -17.42 17.06 -16.75
C ASN A 174 -17.23 16.91 -15.22
N ILE A 175 -16.36 17.72 -14.62
CA ILE A 175 -16.08 17.67 -13.18
C ILE A 175 -17.32 18.12 -12.39
N TYR A 176 -17.93 19.23 -12.81
CA TYR A 176 -19.15 19.74 -12.19
C TYR A 176 -20.35 18.81 -12.34
N ALA A 177 -20.51 18.15 -13.49
CA ALA A 177 -21.54 17.14 -13.69
C ALA A 177 -21.36 15.90 -12.79
N GLN A 178 -20.10 15.49 -12.55
CA GLN A 178 -19.76 14.32 -11.74
C GLN A 178 -19.65 14.60 -10.23
N ARG A 179 -20.01 15.81 -9.77
CA ARG A 179 -19.82 16.27 -8.38
C ARG A 179 -20.42 15.36 -7.29
N GLY A 180 -21.50 14.63 -7.58
CA GLY A 180 -22.15 13.70 -6.64
C GLY A 180 -21.43 12.35 -6.48
N ASP A 181 -20.74 11.87 -7.51
CA ASP A 181 -20.02 10.59 -7.54
C ASP A 181 -18.48 10.79 -7.53
N SER A 182 -18.05 11.97 -7.04
CA SER A 182 -16.69 12.47 -7.20
C SER A 182 -15.60 11.58 -6.59
N GLU A 183 -14.44 11.51 -7.24
CA GLU A 183 -13.22 10.90 -6.69
C GLU A 183 -12.43 11.84 -5.76
N TYR A 184 -12.90 13.08 -5.58
CA TYR A 184 -12.24 14.14 -4.82
C TYR A 184 -12.84 14.30 -3.40
N ASP A 185 -12.14 14.98 -2.50
CA ASP A 185 -12.63 15.24 -1.15
C ASP A 185 -13.79 16.25 -1.15
N GLU A 186 -14.65 16.13 -0.15
CA GLU A 186 -15.87 16.93 -0.03
C GLU A 186 -15.59 18.43 0.11
N SER A 187 -14.45 18.81 0.72
CA SER A 187 -14.07 20.22 0.85
C SER A 187 -13.57 20.79 -0.48
N SER A 188 -12.59 20.17 -1.17
CA SER A 188 -12.13 20.75 -2.46
C SER A 188 -13.19 20.68 -3.55
N MET A 189 -14.07 19.67 -3.52
CA MET A 189 -15.24 19.66 -4.39
C MET A 189 -16.19 20.82 -4.10
N LYS A 190 -16.43 21.15 -2.82
CA LYS A 190 -17.24 22.32 -2.47
C LYS A 190 -16.56 23.63 -2.92
N GLU A 191 -15.26 23.78 -2.64
CA GLU A 191 -14.43 24.91 -3.10
C GLU A 191 -14.55 25.09 -4.63
N PHE A 192 -14.47 24.00 -5.40
CA PHE A 192 -14.64 23.98 -6.86
C PHE A 192 -16.08 24.27 -7.32
N ILE A 193 -17.12 23.72 -6.67
CA ILE A 193 -18.53 24.00 -7.00
C ILE A 193 -18.84 25.49 -6.82
N GLU A 194 -18.42 26.08 -5.70
CA GLU A 194 -18.64 27.50 -5.41
C GLU A 194 -17.94 28.41 -6.43
N ALA A 195 -16.72 28.05 -6.85
CA ALA A 195 -15.99 28.74 -7.91
C ALA A 195 -16.62 28.57 -9.31
N TYR A 196 -17.09 27.36 -9.65
CA TYR A 196 -17.74 27.06 -10.93
C TYR A 196 -19.07 27.80 -11.08
N GLU A 197 -19.92 27.82 -10.04
CA GLU A 197 -21.13 28.63 -10.04
C GLU A 197 -20.83 30.14 -10.04
N LYS A 198 -19.75 30.58 -9.37
CA LYS A 198 -19.30 31.99 -9.41
C LYS A 198 -18.90 32.40 -10.83
N ALA A 199 -18.16 31.55 -11.54
CA ALA A 199 -17.85 31.75 -12.95
C ALA A 199 -19.12 31.84 -13.81
N GLU A 200 -20.10 30.95 -13.64
CA GLU A 200 -21.37 31.03 -14.37
C GLU A 200 -22.12 32.35 -14.09
N ARG A 201 -22.23 32.75 -12.82
CA ARG A 201 -22.86 34.02 -12.42
C ARG A 201 -22.18 35.24 -13.03
N VAL A 202 -20.84 35.22 -13.20
CA VAL A 202 -20.09 36.31 -13.85
C VAL A 202 -20.29 36.31 -15.37
N LEU A 203 -20.33 35.13 -16.01
CA LEU A 203 -20.61 35.00 -17.44
C LEU A 203 -22.00 35.52 -17.81
N MET A 204 -23.01 35.22 -16.98
CA MET A 204 -24.40 35.64 -17.18
C MET A 204 -24.67 37.13 -17.01
N LYS A 205 -23.80 37.89 -16.32
CA LYS A 205 -23.95 39.35 -16.22
C LYS A 205 -23.84 39.99 -17.61
N ASN A 206 -24.67 40.99 -17.88
CA ASN A 206 -24.61 41.74 -19.14
C ASN A 206 -23.22 42.38 -19.34
N ASN A 207 -22.75 43.17 -18.37
CA ASN A 207 -21.45 43.85 -18.41
C ASN A 207 -20.68 43.73 -17.07
N PRO A 208 -20.10 42.55 -16.76
CA PRO A 208 -19.19 42.38 -15.63
C PRO A 208 -17.89 43.18 -15.87
N GLY A 209 -17.27 43.68 -14.80
CA GLY A 209 -15.99 44.39 -14.90
C GLY A 209 -14.81 43.43 -15.12
N ASP A 210 -13.77 43.86 -15.83
CA ASP A 210 -12.65 42.98 -16.20
C ASP A 210 -11.92 42.37 -14.97
N SER A 211 -11.88 43.08 -13.85
CA SER A 211 -11.37 42.55 -12.58
C SER A 211 -12.23 41.42 -12.02
N GLU A 212 -13.56 41.46 -12.20
CA GLU A 212 -14.48 40.39 -11.80
C GLU A 212 -14.31 39.16 -12.71
N ILE A 213 -14.19 39.37 -14.04
CA ILE A 213 -13.90 38.30 -15.00
C ILE A 213 -12.57 37.61 -14.66
N LYS A 214 -11.52 38.39 -14.42
CA LYS A 214 -10.19 37.86 -14.05
C LYS A 214 -10.22 37.10 -12.72
N THR A 215 -10.92 37.62 -11.72
CA THR A 215 -11.06 36.95 -10.41
C THR A 215 -11.76 35.61 -10.58
N ALA A 216 -12.91 35.56 -11.26
CA ALA A 216 -13.65 34.31 -11.48
C ALA A 216 -12.91 33.29 -12.37
N LEU A 217 -12.02 33.76 -13.25
CA LEU A 217 -11.14 32.89 -14.04
C LEU A 217 -10.07 32.25 -13.16
N ASN A 218 -9.37 33.05 -12.35
CA ASN A 218 -8.38 32.55 -11.39
C ASN A 218 -9.02 31.60 -10.38
N ASP A 219 -10.10 32.01 -9.71
CA ASP A 219 -10.80 31.21 -8.70
C ASP A 219 -11.17 29.81 -9.22
N LEU A 220 -11.67 29.73 -10.47
CA LEU A 220 -12.08 28.47 -11.08
C LEU A 220 -10.89 27.60 -11.50
N ASP A 221 -9.80 28.18 -12.01
CA ASP A 221 -8.64 27.38 -12.40
C ASP A 221 -7.81 26.92 -11.19
N ASP A 222 -7.65 27.78 -10.16
CA ASP A 222 -7.07 27.41 -8.87
C ASP A 222 -7.90 26.31 -8.19
N ALA A 223 -9.21 26.50 -8.01
CA ALA A 223 -10.05 25.50 -7.36
C ALA A 223 -10.10 24.17 -8.12
N ALA A 224 -10.04 24.19 -9.46
CA ALA A 224 -9.92 22.98 -10.27
C ALA A 224 -8.52 22.33 -10.22
N THR A 225 -7.47 23.11 -10.01
CA THR A 225 -6.07 22.65 -9.90
C THR A 225 -5.79 22.02 -8.54
N TYR A 226 -6.38 22.56 -7.47
CA TYR A 226 -6.19 22.10 -6.09
C TYR A 226 -7.26 21.09 -5.63
N LEU A 227 -8.00 20.47 -6.54
CA LEU A 227 -8.89 19.32 -6.27
C LEU A 227 -8.11 18.14 -5.67
N ARG A 228 -8.30 17.86 -4.38
CA ARG A 228 -7.59 16.81 -3.63
C ARG A 228 -8.38 15.51 -3.74
N LYS A 229 -7.70 14.39 -4.04
CA LYS A 229 -8.40 13.09 -4.18
C LYS A 229 -8.83 12.52 -2.83
N LYS A 230 -10.03 11.93 -2.78
CA LYS A 230 -10.56 11.27 -1.58
C LYS A 230 -9.67 10.08 -1.22
N PRO A 231 -9.28 9.90 0.06
CA PRO A 231 -8.52 8.71 0.47
C PRO A 231 -9.32 7.44 0.15
N LEU A 232 -8.64 6.45 -0.42
CA LEU A 232 -9.26 5.16 -0.74
C LEU A 232 -9.57 4.38 0.54
N ASP A 233 -10.76 3.79 0.60
CA ASP A 233 -11.15 2.90 1.70
C ASP A 233 -10.58 1.50 1.48
N TYR A 234 -9.68 1.07 2.38
CA TYR A 234 -9.06 -0.25 2.37
C TYR A 234 -9.75 -1.23 3.35
N THR A 235 -10.90 -0.90 3.93
CA THR A 235 -11.55 -1.70 4.98
C THR A 235 -11.94 -3.10 4.50
N LYS A 236 -12.45 -3.23 3.27
CA LYS A 236 -12.71 -4.56 2.68
C LYS A 236 -11.41 -5.32 2.39
N LEU A 237 -10.41 -4.69 1.75
CA LEU A 237 -9.11 -5.33 1.51
C LEU A 237 -8.46 -5.85 2.81
N LYS A 238 -8.44 -5.05 3.89
CA LYS A 238 -7.91 -5.46 5.21
C LYS A 238 -8.64 -6.67 5.80
N LYS A 239 -9.96 -6.77 5.61
CA LYS A 239 -10.74 -7.94 6.03
C LYS A 239 -10.37 -9.19 5.21
N LEU A 240 -10.28 -9.07 3.88
CA LEU A 240 -9.87 -10.17 3.01
C LEU A 240 -8.43 -10.63 3.26
N VAL A 241 -7.52 -9.70 3.54
CA VAL A 241 -6.12 -10.00 3.94
C VAL A 241 -6.12 -10.89 5.18
N LYS A 242 -6.85 -10.51 6.24
CA LYS A 242 -6.95 -11.35 7.44
C LYS A 242 -7.56 -12.73 7.14
N GLU A 243 -8.64 -12.80 6.36
CA GLU A 243 -9.26 -14.08 5.96
C GLU A 243 -8.30 -14.98 5.17
N ALA A 244 -7.39 -14.40 4.38
CA ALA A 244 -6.34 -15.13 3.68
C ALA A 244 -5.18 -15.55 4.60
N GLU A 245 -4.79 -14.69 5.55
CA GLU A 245 -3.76 -14.99 6.55
C GLU A 245 -4.20 -16.12 7.50
N ASP A 246 -5.46 -16.12 7.94
CA ASP A 246 -6.05 -17.19 8.74
C ASP A 246 -6.04 -18.55 7.98
N ILE A 247 -6.24 -18.56 6.65
CA ILE A 247 -6.11 -19.76 5.82
C ILE A 247 -4.64 -20.19 5.65
N VAL A 248 -3.74 -19.24 5.39
CA VAL A 248 -2.30 -19.52 5.20
C VAL A 248 -1.65 -20.03 6.49
N ALA A 249 -2.09 -19.59 7.67
CA ALA A 249 -1.67 -20.16 8.95
C ALA A 249 -2.00 -21.67 9.08
N HIS A 250 -3.01 -22.14 8.34
CA HIS A 250 -3.44 -23.53 8.28
C HIS A 250 -3.05 -24.20 6.94
N GLU A 251 -2.04 -23.72 6.21
CA GLU A 251 -1.65 -24.22 4.87
C GLU A 251 -1.43 -25.75 4.79
N ALA A 252 -1.10 -26.40 5.90
CA ALA A 252 -1.00 -27.85 6.00
C ALA A 252 -2.32 -28.59 5.68
N GLU A 253 -3.47 -27.93 5.83
CA GLU A 253 -4.80 -28.46 5.48
C GLU A 253 -5.21 -28.22 4.02
N TYR A 254 -4.42 -27.53 3.19
CA TYR A 254 -4.83 -27.05 1.84
C TYR A 254 -3.91 -27.52 0.70
N SER A 255 -4.42 -27.60 -0.53
CA SER A 255 -3.60 -28.01 -1.69
C SER A 255 -2.46 -27.01 -1.90
N ALA A 256 -1.27 -27.51 -2.26
CA ALA A 256 -0.07 -26.68 -2.30
C ALA A 256 -0.16 -25.65 -3.43
N LEU A 257 -0.81 -26.01 -4.55
CA LEU A 257 -1.12 -25.07 -5.63
C LEU A 257 -2.12 -23.97 -5.23
N SER A 258 -3.18 -24.29 -4.45
CA SER A 258 -4.16 -23.27 -4.04
C SER A 258 -3.59 -22.32 -2.97
N ILE A 259 -2.80 -22.83 -2.01
CA ILE A 259 -2.08 -21.97 -1.06
C ILE A 259 -1.03 -21.11 -1.75
N ALA A 260 -0.26 -21.63 -2.71
CA ALA A 260 0.70 -20.83 -3.44
C ALA A 260 0.01 -19.69 -4.22
N TYR A 261 -1.12 -19.97 -4.86
CA TYR A 261 -1.92 -18.94 -5.50
C TYR A 261 -2.45 -17.92 -4.50
N LEU A 262 -2.98 -18.36 -3.34
CA LEU A 262 -3.47 -17.47 -2.29
C LEU A 262 -2.37 -16.57 -1.71
N LYS A 263 -1.20 -17.14 -1.38
CA LYS A 263 -0.01 -16.40 -0.91
C LYS A 263 0.45 -15.35 -1.91
N GLN A 264 0.39 -15.64 -3.21
CA GLN A 264 0.71 -14.66 -4.25
C GLN A 264 -0.26 -13.47 -4.22
N ILE A 265 -1.57 -13.71 -4.11
CA ILE A 265 -2.55 -12.60 -4.10
C ILE A 265 -2.52 -11.84 -2.77
N LEU A 266 -2.22 -12.52 -1.67
CA LEU A 266 -1.97 -11.91 -0.37
C LEU A 266 -0.72 -11.01 -0.39
N GLY A 267 0.35 -11.41 -1.07
CA GLY A 267 1.53 -10.55 -1.31
C GLY A 267 1.19 -9.28 -2.12
N GLU A 268 0.42 -9.43 -3.21
CA GLU A 268 -0.11 -8.29 -3.97
C GLU A 268 -0.96 -7.35 -3.10
N ALA A 269 -1.81 -7.90 -2.22
CA ALA A 269 -2.67 -7.16 -1.30
C ALA A 269 -1.89 -6.43 -0.20
N ASN A 270 -0.95 -7.10 0.47
CA ASN A 270 -0.15 -6.51 1.54
C ASN A 270 0.79 -5.43 1.00
N ASN A 271 1.33 -5.59 -0.23
CA ASN A 271 2.04 -4.50 -0.89
C ASN A 271 1.12 -3.30 -1.19
N VAL A 272 -0.13 -3.51 -1.62
CA VAL A 272 -1.11 -2.42 -1.85
C VAL A 272 -1.59 -1.75 -0.55
N LEU A 273 -1.56 -2.43 0.60
CA LEU A 273 -1.78 -1.81 1.90
C LEU A 273 -0.59 -0.95 2.38
N ASP A 274 0.63 -1.27 1.95
CA ASP A 274 1.87 -0.57 2.28
C ASP A 274 2.11 0.67 1.39
N ILE A 275 2.05 0.51 0.06
CA ILE A 275 2.31 1.60 -0.91
C ILE A 275 1.05 2.32 -1.43
N GLY A 276 -0.14 1.82 -1.09
CA GLY A 276 -1.42 2.30 -1.61
C GLY A 276 -1.81 1.74 -2.99
N ALA A 277 -3.10 1.78 -3.30
CA ALA A 277 -3.64 1.42 -4.61
C ALA A 277 -3.58 2.60 -5.59
N LYS A 278 -3.22 2.33 -6.86
CA LYS A 278 -3.14 3.36 -7.92
C LYS A 278 -4.44 4.14 -8.14
N ASN A 279 -5.58 3.48 -7.97
CA ASN A 279 -6.93 4.08 -8.01
C ASN A 279 -7.98 3.09 -7.45
N LYS A 280 -9.22 3.57 -7.30
CA LYS A 280 -10.40 2.81 -6.82
C LYS A 280 -10.67 1.53 -7.62
N GLU A 281 -10.44 1.54 -8.94
CA GLU A 281 -10.63 0.34 -9.77
C GLU A 281 -9.57 -0.73 -9.54
N ALA A 282 -8.30 -0.34 -9.40
CA ALA A 282 -7.20 -1.25 -9.14
C ALA A 282 -7.39 -1.94 -7.78
N LEU A 283 -7.83 -1.19 -6.77
CA LEU A 283 -8.21 -1.72 -5.46
C LEU A 283 -9.35 -2.74 -5.58
N LYS A 284 -10.47 -2.39 -6.23
CA LYS A 284 -11.61 -3.31 -6.42
C LYS A 284 -11.21 -4.58 -7.18
N LYS A 285 -10.41 -4.46 -8.25
CA LYS A 285 -9.92 -5.60 -9.03
C LYS A 285 -9.04 -6.54 -8.20
N LEU A 286 -8.26 -6.01 -7.26
CA LEU A 286 -7.44 -6.80 -6.33
C LEU A 286 -8.28 -7.46 -5.23
N GLU A 287 -9.25 -6.76 -4.65
CA GLU A 287 -10.22 -7.34 -3.71
C GLU A 287 -10.99 -8.50 -4.35
N GLU A 288 -11.49 -8.31 -5.57
CA GLU A 288 -12.15 -9.39 -6.32
C GLU A 288 -11.19 -10.57 -6.64
N LYS A 289 -9.90 -10.32 -6.82
CA LYS A 289 -8.88 -11.35 -7.06
C LYS A 289 -8.60 -12.16 -5.79
N LEU A 290 -8.45 -11.47 -4.66
CA LEU A 290 -8.19 -12.08 -3.35
C LEU A 290 -9.43 -12.85 -2.84
N GLU A 291 -10.63 -12.27 -2.97
CA GLU A 291 -11.89 -12.92 -2.61
C GLU A 291 -12.14 -14.21 -3.43
N LYS A 292 -11.70 -14.24 -4.71
CA LYS A 292 -11.70 -15.46 -5.53
C LYS A 292 -10.61 -16.46 -5.11
N ALA A 293 -9.41 -15.99 -4.73
CA ALA A 293 -8.35 -16.87 -4.23
C ALA A 293 -8.73 -17.54 -2.90
N ILE A 294 -9.36 -16.82 -1.97
CA ILE A 294 -9.89 -17.32 -0.69
C ILE A 294 -10.96 -18.39 -0.95
N LYS A 295 -11.94 -18.12 -1.83
CA LYS A 295 -13.00 -19.08 -2.17
C LYS A 295 -12.50 -20.33 -2.91
N ASN A 296 -11.39 -20.20 -3.62
CA ASN A 296 -10.71 -21.29 -4.33
C ASN A 296 -9.56 -21.92 -3.51
N ALA A 297 -9.46 -21.62 -2.21
CA ALA A 297 -8.54 -22.30 -1.31
C ALA A 297 -9.09 -23.72 -1.02
N GLU A 298 -8.68 -24.68 -1.85
CA GLU A 298 -9.11 -26.07 -1.73
C GLU A 298 -8.40 -26.72 -0.55
N LYS A 299 -9.15 -27.11 0.49
CA LYS A 299 -8.63 -28.03 1.50
C LYS A 299 -8.12 -29.29 0.81
N LYS A 300 -6.98 -29.84 1.27
CA LYS A 300 -6.45 -31.13 0.84
C LYS A 300 -7.59 -32.12 0.95
N ALA A 301 -8.00 -32.63 -0.22
CA ALA A 301 -8.72 -33.86 -0.27
C ALA A 301 -7.96 -34.88 0.60
N SER A 302 -8.68 -35.55 1.51
CA SER A 302 -8.47 -36.98 1.73
C SER A 302 -8.16 -37.58 0.35
N GLN A 303 -6.92 -38.03 0.12
CA GLN A 303 -6.52 -38.50 -1.21
C GLN A 303 -7.48 -39.62 -1.60
N GLY A 304 -8.35 -39.33 -2.57
CA GLY A 304 -9.27 -40.31 -3.12
C GLY A 304 -8.42 -41.48 -3.60
N LYS A 305 -8.83 -42.70 -3.28
CA LYS A 305 -8.09 -43.87 -3.76
C LYS A 305 -8.31 -43.92 -5.27
N MET A 306 -7.26 -43.56 -6.00
CA MET A 306 -7.24 -43.59 -7.46
C MET A 306 -7.00 -45.02 -7.93
N PHE A 307 -7.93 -45.51 -8.74
CA PHE A 307 -7.88 -46.83 -9.33
C PHE A 307 -8.03 -46.75 -10.84
N ASN A 308 -7.33 -47.63 -11.55
CA ASN A 308 -7.73 -48.02 -12.89
C ASN A 308 -8.69 -49.20 -12.81
N ILE A 309 -9.78 -49.15 -13.56
CA ILE A 309 -10.77 -50.22 -13.70
C ILE A 309 -11.10 -50.42 -15.18
N ARG A 310 -11.31 -51.66 -15.62
CA ARG A 310 -11.73 -51.96 -16.99
C ARG A 310 -13.25 -51.87 -17.11
N GLY A 311 -13.74 -51.33 -18.21
CA GLY A 311 -15.15 -51.26 -18.54
C GLY A 311 -15.45 -51.58 -19.99
N LYS A 312 -16.68 -52.07 -20.25
CA LYS A 312 -17.28 -52.16 -21.59
C LYS A 312 -18.61 -51.42 -21.63
N LEU A 313 -18.99 -50.92 -22.81
CA LEU A 313 -20.36 -50.49 -23.09
C LEU A 313 -21.17 -51.67 -23.63
N ALA A 314 -22.24 -52.02 -22.94
CA ALA A 314 -23.26 -52.98 -23.35
C ALA A 314 -24.54 -52.24 -23.78
N GLN A 315 -25.50 -52.96 -24.35
CA GLN A 315 -26.79 -52.37 -24.72
C GLN A 315 -27.60 -51.98 -23.48
N ALA A 316 -28.54 -51.05 -23.61
CA ALA A 316 -29.40 -50.66 -22.50
C ALA A 316 -30.32 -51.84 -22.12
N GLY A 317 -30.27 -52.27 -20.86
CA GLY A 317 -31.03 -53.43 -20.36
C GLY A 317 -30.38 -54.80 -20.58
N ASP A 318 -29.39 -54.92 -21.49
CA ASP A 318 -28.65 -56.16 -21.76
C ASP A 318 -27.15 -55.95 -21.47
N PRO A 319 -26.60 -56.53 -20.39
CA PRO A 319 -25.19 -56.38 -20.01
C PRO A 319 -24.22 -57.24 -20.83
N ASP A 320 -24.72 -58.23 -21.57
CA ASP A 320 -23.91 -59.22 -22.26
C ASP A 320 -23.69 -58.84 -23.72
N THR A 321 -24.75 -58.39 -24.41
CA THR A 321 -24.64 -57.83 -25.77
C THR A 321 -23.86 -56.50 -25.75
N THR A 322 -22.73 -56.47 -26.47
CA THR A 322 -21.86 -55.30 -26.55
C THR A 322 -22.47 -54.19 -27.42
N SER A 323 -22.38 -52.93 -26.97
CA SER A 323 -22.85 -51.77 -27.71
C SER A 323 -21.88 -51.38 -28.82
N MET A 324 -22.41 -50.90 -29.96
CA MET A 324 -21.59 -50.35 -31.05
C MET A 324 -20.71 -49.16 -30.59
N ALA A 325 -21.13 -48.44 -29.55
CA ALA A 325 -20.34 -47.35 -28.96
C ALA A 325 -19.05 -47.83 -28.27
N ASN A 326 -18.95 -49.12 -27.91
CA ASN A 326 -17.82 -49.67 -27.16
C ASN A 326 -16.47 -49.51 -27.89
N GLY A 327 -16.45 -49.63 -29.22
CA GLY A 327 -15.24 -49.46 -30.04
C GLY A 327 -14.64 -48.04 -30.02
N PHE A 328 -15.38 -47.07 -29.49
CA PHE A 328 -14.96 -45.66 -29.38
C PHE A 328 -14.67 -45.23 -27.94
N MET A 329 -14.92 -46.08 -26.94
CA MET A 329 -14.59 -45.82 -25.54
C MET A 329 -13.14 -46.21 -25.24
N ASN A 330 -12.52 -45.58 -24.23
CA ASN A 330 -11.33 -46.14 -23.58
C ASN A 330 -11.78 -47.29 -22.65
N PRO A 331 -11.35 -48.54 -22.88
CA PRO A 331 -11.69 -49.65 -21.99
C PRO A 331 -11.03 -49.52 -20.62
N LEU A 332 -10.03 -48.65 -20.46
CA LEU A 332 -9.44 -48.27 -19.17
C LEU A 332 -10.12 -46.99 -18.66
N ILE A 333 -10.72 -47.08 -17.47
CA ILE A 333 -11.47 -45.99 -16.84
C ILE A 333 -10.79 -45.65 -15.52
N THR A 334 -10.56 -44.36 -15.29
CA THR A 334 -10.04 -43.85 -14.00
C THR A 334 -11.19 -43.74 -13.00
N LEU A 335 -11.01 -44.30 -11.81
CA LEU A 335 -11.96 -44.31 -10.70
C LEU A 335 -11.32 -43.65 -9.46
N GLU A 336 -11.85 -42.52 -9.04
CA GLU A 336 -11.54 -41.85 -7.77
C GLU A 336 -12.58 -42.26 -6.72
N GLU A 337 -12.17 -42.99 -5.68
CA GLU A 337 -13.04 -43.29 -4.53
C GLU A 337 -12.73 -42.36 -3.35
N LYS A 338 -13.69 -41.46 -3.05
CA LYS A 338 -13.53 -40.41 -2.05
C LYS A 338 -14.86 -40.14 -1.31
N ASP A 339 -14.80 -39.95 0.00
CA ASP A 339 -15.94 -39.53 0.85
C ASP A 339 -17.24 -40.34 0.64
N GLY A 340 -17.11 -41.67 0.47
CA GLY A 340 -18.21 -42.62 0.20
C GLY A 340 -18.76 -42.61 -1.24
N LYS A 341 -18.22 -41.75 -2.11
CA LYS A 341 -18.60 -41.57 -3.51
C LYS A 341 -17.58 -42.21 -4.45
N ALA A 342 -18.02 -42.53 -5.67
CA ALA A 342 -17.14 -42.94 -6.77
C ALA A 342 -17.23 -41.92 -7.90
N ILE A 343 -16.10 -41.53 -8.46
CA ILE A 343 -16.03 -40.59 -9.59
C ILE A 343 -15.28 -41.28 -10.72
N TYR A 344 -15.93 -41.45 -11.86
CA TYR A 344 -15.39 -42.18 -13.02
C TYR A 344 -15.08 -41.20 -14.15
N THR A 345 -13.87 -41.28 -14.72
CA THR A 345 -13.46 -40.51 -15.90
C THR A 345 -13.32 -41.45 -17.09
N ILE A 346 -14.18 -41.25 -18.09
CA ILE A 346 -14.34 -42.14 -19.24
C ILE A 346 -13.86 -41.43 -20.51
N GLY A 347 -12.87 -42.01 -21.19
CA GLY A 347 -12.36 -41.49 -22.47
C GLY A 347 -13.18 -41.95 -23.67
N PHE A 348 -13.29 -41.08 -24.68
CA PHE A 348 -13.84 -41.41 -26.00
C PHE A 348 -12.96 -40.84 -27.11
N LYS A 349 -12.87 -41.59 -28.21
CA LYS A 349 -12.19 -41.19 -29.44
C LYS A 349 -13.19 -40.89 -30.55
N LYS A 350 -12.81 -40.03 -31.49
CA LYS A 350 -13.53 -39.89 -32.77
C LYS A 350 -13.42 -41.21 -33.55
N GLY A 351 -14.49 -41.62 -34.22
CA GLY A 351 -14.52 -42.89 -34.96
C GLY A 351 -15.56 -42.92 -36.08
N GLY A 352 -15.42 -43.90 -36.98
CA GLY A 352 -16.29 -44.05 -38.14
C GLY A 352 -17.01 -45.39 -38.18
N PHE A 353 -18.23 -45.39 -38.68
CA PHE A 353 -19.05 -46.57 -38.95
C PHE A 353 -19.77 -46.40 -40.30
N GLN A 354 -19.65 -47.39 -41.19
CA GLN A 354 -20.26 -47.37 -42.54
C GLN A 354 -20.05 -46.05 -43.32
N GLY A 355 -18.83 -45.49 -43.25
CA GLY A 355 -18.44 -44.25 -43.94
C GLY A 355 -18.77 -42.94 -43.20
N ILE A 356 -19.63 -42.98 -42.18
CA ILE A 356 -20.00 -41.81 -41.36
C ILE A 356 -19.03 -41.70 -40.18
N THR A 357 -18.42 -40.53 -39.96
CA THR A 357 -17.46 -40.30 -38.87
C THR A 357 -18.00 -39.34 -37.82
N SER A 358 -18.09 -39.78 -36.56
CA SER A 358 -18.68 -39.04 -35.44
C SER A 358 -17.81 -39.06 -34.18
N GLN A 359 -18.27 -38.36 -33.15
CA GLN A 359 -17.72 -38.32 -31.79
C GLN A 359 -18.84 -38.10 -30.78
N VAL A 360 -18.59 -38.41 -29.50
CA VAL A 360 -19.52 -38.10 -28.41
C VAL A 360 -19.54 -36.59 -28.16
N GLU A 361 -20.70 -35.95 -28.28
CA GLU A 361 -20.88 -34.53 -28.01
C GLU A 361 -21.15 -34.27 -26.52
N TYR A 362 -21.86 -35.17 -25.83
CA TYR A 362 -21.91 -35.21 -24.37
C TYR A 362 -22.33 -36.58 -23.82
N LEU A 363 -22.08 -36.79 -22.52
CA LEU A 363 -22.51 -37.96 -21.76
C LEU A 363 -23.48 -37.54 -20.64
N LYS A 364 -24.46 -38.38 -20.33
CA LYS A 364 -25.27 -38.34 -19.09
C LYS A 364 -25.14 -39.67 -18.35
N HIS A 365 -25.28 -39.66 -17.02
CA HIS A 365 -25.56 -40.85 -16.22
C HIS A 365 -26.94 -40.77 -15.58
N ILE A 366 -27.56 -41.92 -15.30
CA ILE A 366 -28.82 -42.00 -14.57
C ILE A 366 -28.54 -42.40 -13.13
N GLU A 367 -29.02 -41.59 -12.17
CA GLU A 367 -28.89 -41.87 -10.73
C GLU A 367 -30.21 -41.54 -10.03
N ASN A 368 -30.73 -42.49 -9.23
CA ASN A 368 -32.02 -42.36 -8.53
C ASN A 368 -33.17 -41.87 -9.44
N GLY A 369 -33.21 -42.38 -10.69
CA GLY A 369 -34.20 -42.01 -11.71
C GLY A 369 -34.00 -40.65 -12.38
N LYS A 370 -32.92 -39.91 -12.07
CA LYS A 370 -32.62 -38.59 -12.67
C LYS A 370 -31.43 -38.68 -13.62
N GLU A 371 -31.54 -37.98 -14.76
CA GLU A 371 -30.44 -37.78 -15.69
C GLU A 371 -29.52 -36.65 -15.21
N ILE A 372 -28.22 -36.94 -15.09
CA ILE A 372 -27.19 -35.99 -14.68
C ILE A 372 -26.16 -35.91 -15.80
N LYS A 373 -25.90 -34.70 -16.32
CA LYS A 373 -24.92 -34.48 -17.39
C LYS A 373 -23.50 -34.56 -16.83
N ALA A 374 -22.63 -35.31 -17.50
CA ALA A 374 -21.22 -35.45 -17.14
C ALA A 374 -20.44 -34.15 -17.35
N GLN A 375 -19.36 -33.96 -16.58
CA GLN A 375 -18.38 -32.91 -16.82
C GLN A 375 -17.49 -33.31 -18.01
N GLU A 376 -17.53 -32.55 -19.10
CA GLU A 376 -16.61 -32.73 -20.23
C GLU A 376 -15.23 -32.14 -19.89
N LEU A 377 -14.18 -32.89 -20.22
CA LEU A 377 -12.78 -32.56 -20.02
C LEU A 377 -11.99 -32.77 -21.34
N PRO A 378 -10.98 -31.94 -21.64
CA PRO A 378 -10.19 -32.09 -22.86
C PRO A 378 -9.33 -33.35 -22.80
N GLY A 379 -9.49 -34.25 -23.76
CA GLY A 379 -8.68 -35.46 -23.88
C GLY A 379 -7.33 -35.20 -24.57
N THR A 380 -6.44 -36.19 -24.52
CA THR A 380 -5.12 -36.15 -25.18
C THR A 380 -4.83 -37.49 -25.88
N GLY A 381 -4.03 -37.45 -26.94
CA GLY A 381 -3.78 -38.63 -27.77
C GLY A 381 -5.02 -39.08 -28.57
N GLU A 382 -5.24 -40.39 -28.65
CA GLU A 382 -6.35 -40.99 -29.41
C GLU A 382 -7.73 -40.66 -28.81
N TYR A 383 -7.83 -40.66 -27.47
CA TYR A 383 -9.06 -40.37 -26.74
C TYR A 383 -9.23 -38.85 -26.56
N ASN A 384 -9.70 -38.18 -27.60
CA ASN A 384 -9.76 -36.73 -27.71
C ASN A 384 -10.81 -36.04 -26.81
N LYS A 385 -11.72 -36.80 -26.18
CA LYS A 385 -12.66 -36.30 -25.16
C LYS A 385 -12.68 -37.19 -23.92
N LEU A 386 -12.83 -36.58 -22.75
CA LEU A 386 -13.00 -37.24 -21.45
C LEU A 386 -14.32 -36.78 -20.82
N PHE A 387 -15.05 -37.67 -20.18
CA PHE A 387 -16.26 -37.33 -19.41
C PHE A 387 -16.16 -37.86 -17.98
N ARG A 388 -16.29 -36.96 -17.00
CA ARG A 388 -16.24 -37.26 -15.57
C ARG A 388 -17.66 -37.31 -15.00
N ILE A 389 -18.05 -38.46 -14.46
CA ILE A 389 -19.35 -38.70 -13.79
C ILE A 389 -19.13 -38.94 -12.29
N THR A 390 -20.05 -38.48 -11.44
CA THR A 390 -19.97 -38.63 -9.98
C THR A 390 -21.15 -39.48 -9.49
N ARG A 391 -20.88 -40.46 -8.64
CA ARG A 391 -21.87 -41.39 -8.08
C ARG A 391 -21.92 -41.29 -6.57
N SER A 392 -23.12 -41.36 -6.00
CA SER A 392 -23.38 -41.40 -4.57
C SER A 392 -23.00 -42.71 -3.87
N LYS A 393 -22.61 -43.73 -4.64
CA LYS A 393 -22.22 -45.07 -4.18
C LYS A 393 -20.89 -45.49 -4.77
N GLN A 394 -20.18 -46.39 -4.07
CA GLN A 394 -18.97 -47.06 -4.54
C GLN A 394 -19.27 -48.51 -4.93
N GLY A 395 -18.41 -49.14 -5.74
CA GLY A 395 -18.56 -50.55 -6.14
C GLY A 395 -19.70 -50.86 -7.11
N GLU A 396 -20.28 -49.85 -7.78
CA GLU A 396 -21.30 -50.07 -8.82
C GLU A 396 -20.69 -50.76 -10.06
N GLY A 397 -20.89 -52.08 -10.20
CA GLY A 397 -20.44 -52.84 -11.38
C GLY A 397 -21.21 -52.55 -12.67
N ARG A 398 -22.29 -51.76 -12.61
CA ARG A 398 -23.18 -51.41 -13.72
C ARG A 398 -23.68 -49.97 -13.53
N ILE A 399 -23.58 -49.14 -14.57
CA ILE A 399 -24.02 -47.72 -14.55
C ILE A 399 -24.77 -47.42 -15.85
N ASP A 400 -26.04 -47.01 -15.74
CA ASP A 400 -26.83 -46.55 -16.89
C ASP A 400 -26.37 -45.18 -17.38
N LEU A 401 -26.09 -45.09 -18.69
CA LEU A 401 -25.61 -43.88 -19.36
C LEU A 401 -26.48 -43.54 -20.57
N LYS A 402 -26.46 -42.27 -20.98
CA LYS A 402 -26.85 -41.85 -22.33
C LYS A 402 -25.67 -41.17 -23.02
N ILE A 403 -25.31 -41.69 -24.18
CA ILE A 403 -24.29 -41.11 -25.08
C ILE A 403 -25.02 -40.27 -26.12
N ALA A 404 -24.63 -39.00 -26.24
CA ALA A 404 -25.18 -38.10 -27.24
C ALA A 404 -24.16 -37.87 -28.37
N ALA A 405 -24.54 -38.15 -29.62
CA ALA A 405 -23.66 -38.05 -30.78
C ALA A 405 -24.42 -37.60 -32.04
N LYS A 406 -23.70 -37.04 -33.02
CA LYS A 406 -24.27 -36.68 -34.33
C LYS A 406 -24.06 -37.84 -35.30
N MET A 407 -25.10 -38.64 -35.50
CA MET A 407 -25.03 -39.84 -36.36
C MET A 407 -25.27 -39.45 -37.82
N VAL A 408 -26.52 -39.15 -38.18
CA VAL A 408 -26.91 -38.70 -39.52
C VAL A 408 -27.75 -37.43 -39.38
N GLY A 409 -27.42 -36.40 -40.16
CA GLY A 409 -28.04 -35.07 -40.05
C GLY A 409 -27.28 -34.12 -39.09
N PRO A 410 -27.80 -32.89 -38.90
CA PRO A 410 -27.19 -31.90 -38.01
C PRO A 410 -27.45 -32.19 -36.52
N ASP A 411 -28.50 -32.96 -36.23
CA ASP A 411 -29.07 -33.15 -34.90
C ASP A 411 -28.28 -34.14 -34.04
N ILE A 412 -28.37 -33.94 -32.72
CA ILE A 412 -27.72 -34.80 -31.73
C ILE A 412 -28.73 -35.86 -31.28
N GLN A 413 -28.38 -37.13 -31.47
CA GLN A 413 -29.17 -38.28 -31.04
C GLN A 413 -28.63 -38.81 -29.70
N GLU A 414 -29.51 -39.04 -28.72
CA GLU A 414 -29.17 -39.71 -27.47
C GLU A 414 -29.42 -41.23 -27.58
N MET A 415 -28.37 -42.02 -27.38
CA MET A 415 -28.45 -43.48 -27.30
C MET A 415 -28.24 -43.95 -25.85
N PRO A 416 -29.18 -44.67 -25.24
CA PRO A 416 -28.97 -45.28 -23.93
C PRO A 416 -28.00 -46.47 -24.06
N VAL A 417 -27.06 -46.58 -23.13
CA VAL A 417 -26.09 -47.69 -23.05
C VAL A 417 -25.82 -48.04 -21.59
N LEU A 418 -25.43 -49.29 -21.33
CA LEU A 418 -25.03 -49.72 -20.00
C LEU A 418 -23.50 -49.78 -19.92
N LEU A 419 -22.89 -48.99 -19.04
CA LEU A 419 -21.48 -49.19 -18.68
C LEU A 419 -21.39 -50.37 -17.70
N VAL A 420 -20.71 -51.44 -18.12
CA VAL A 420 -20.42 -52.61 -17.28
C VAL A 420 -18.95 -52.54 -16.88
N LEU A 421 -18.70 -52.56 -15.57
CA LEU A 421 -17.37 -52.41 -14.96
C LEU A 421 -16.88 -53.74 -14.39
N ASP A 422 -15.69 -54.16 -14.79
CA ASP A 422 -15.02 -55.32 -14.21
C ASP A 422 -14.39 -54.92 -12.86
N LEU A 423 -15.17 -55.08 -11.79
CA LEU A 423 -14.74 -54.81 -10.41
C LEU A 423 -13.50 -55.64 -10.00
N THR A 424 -13.20 -56.77 -10.66
CA THR A 424 -12.02 -57.60 -10.37
C THR A 424 -10.74 -57.06 -11.00
N SER A 425 -10.87 -56.30 -12.10
CA SER A 425 -9.76 -55.58 -12.75
C SER A 425 -9.33 -54.32 -12.01
N LYS A 426 -10.07 -53.89 -10.97
CA LYS A 426 -9.75 -52.72 -10.16
C LYS A 426 -8.34 -52.85 -9.58
N ARG A 427 -7.45 -51.93 -9.93
CA ARG A 427 -6.06 -51.83 -9.43
C ARG A 427 -5.72 -50.38 -9.10
N PRO A 428 -4.77 -50.11 -8.19
CA PRO A 428 -4.26 -48.76 -8.00
C PRO A 428 -3.81 -48.15 -9.33
N GLU A 429 -4.04 -46.84 -9.48
CA GLU A 429 -3.60 -46.08 -10.66
C GLU A 429 -2.06 -46.13 -10.79
N GLY A 430 -1.58 -46.87 -11.81
CA GLY A 430 -0.15 -47.06 -12.09
C GLY A 430 0.32 -48.52 -12.29
N GLU A 431 -0.54 -49.54 -12.20
CA GLU A 431 -0.11 -50.94 -12.41
C GLU A 431 0.22 -51.33 -13.87
N VAL A 432 0.16 -50.38 -14.81
CA VAL A 432 0.69 -50.53 -16.18
C VAL A 432 1.47 -49.26 -16.56
N GLY A 433 2.79 -49.29 -16.38
CA GLY A 433 3.70 -48.18 -16.65
C GLY A 433 4.27 -47.56 -15.37
N THR A 434 5.59 -47.39 -15.28
CA THR A 434 6.27 -46.87 -14.09
C THR A 434 5.92 -45.40 -13.84
N LYS A 435 5.26 -45.12 -12.72
CA LYS A 435 4.96 -43.77 -12.23
C LYS A 435 6.25 -42.94 -12.07
N ALA A 436 6.21 -41.67 -12.46
CA ALA A 436 7.35 -40.78 -12.35
C ALA A 436 7.78 -40.53 -10.90
N ASP A 437 9.09 -40.57 -10.62
CA ASP A 437 9.66 -40.19 -9.34
C ASP A 437 9.65 -38.66 -9.19
N LYS A 438 8.75 -38.18 -8.31
CA LYS A 438 8.60 -36.77 -7.96
C LYS A 438 9.40 -36.36 -6.72
N THR A 439 10.20 -37.24 -6.12
CA THR A 439 10.92 -36.97 -4.86
C THR A 439 11.85 -35.77 -4.99
N LYS A 440 12.58 -35.65 -6.11
CA LYS A 440 13.45 -34.51 -6.42
C LYS A 440 12.66 -33.21 -6.65
N LEU A 441 11.53 -33.29 -7.35
CA LEU A 441 10.65 -32.14 -7.59
C LEU A 441 10.07 -31.61 -6.28
N LYS A 442 9.61 -32.50 -5.39
CA LYS A 442 9.14 -32.14 -4.05
C LYS A 442 10.25 -31.48 -3.22
N ALA A 443 11.44 -32.08 -3.16
CA ALA A 443 12.57 -31.52 -2.43
C ALA A 443 12.98 -30.13 -2.95
N ALA A 444 12.93 -29.90 -4.28
CA ALA A 444 13.19 -28.59 -4.87
C ALA A 444 12.12 -27.55 -4.50
N ILE A 445 10.83 -27.93 -4.48
CA ILE A 445 9.73 -27.05 -4.06
C ILE A 445 9.83 -26.73 -2.57
N ASP A 446 10.01 -27.73 -1.72
CA ASP A 446 10.12 -27.55 -0.26
C ASP A 446 11.35 -26.68 0.10
N GLY A 447 12.48 -26.84 -0.60
CA GLY A 447 13.70 -26.06 -0.39
C GLY A 447 13.65 -24.63 -0.93
N GLU A 448 12.82 -24.36 -1.95
CA GLU A 448 12.61 -23.01 -2.51
C GLU A 448 11.42 -22.26 -1.88
N LYS A 449 10.82 -22.81 -0.82
CA LYS A 449 9.71 -22.19 -0.08
C LYS A 449 10.05 -20.82 0.51
N GLU A 450 11.25 -20.65 1.08
CA GLU A 450 11.70 -19.36 1.61
C GLU A 450 11.81 -18.30 0.50
N THR A 451 12.40 -18.66 -0.63
CA THR A 451 12.49 -17.79 -1.82
C THR A 451 11.12 -17.44 -2.36
N PHE A 452 10.17 -18.37 -2.33
CA PHE A 452 8.78 -18.12 -2.74
C PHE A 452 8.09 -17.12 -1.81
N ASP A 453 8.24 -17.27 -0.50
CA ASP A 453 7.68 -16.32 0.47
C ASP A 453 8.37 -14.94 0.38
N ASP A 454 9.70 -14.86 0.18
CA ASP A 454 10.44 -13.61 -0.12
C ASP A 454 9.90 -12.90 -1.38
N VAL A 455 9.67 -13.65 -2.45
CA VAL A 455 9.20 -13.13 -3.75
C VAL A 455 7.81 -12.53 -3.62
N ASN A 456 6.90 -13.19 -2.88
CA ASN A 456 5.57 -12.66 -2.58
C ASN A 456 5.61 -11.45 -1.63
N ALA A 457 6.61 -11.37 -0.74
CA ALA A 457 6.87 -10.20 0.10
C ALA A 457 7.51 -9.01 -0.66
N GLY A 458 7.80 -9.15 -1.95
CA GLY A 458 8.31 -8.06 -2.80
C GLY A 458 9.82 -7.78 -2.66
N VAL A 459 10.58 -8.71 -2.08
CA VAL A 459 12.05 -8.63 -1.88
C VAL A 459 12.82 -8.57 -3.21
N TYR A 460 12.21 -9.05 -4.30
CA TYR A 460 12.80 -9.15 -5.64
C TYR A 460 12.02 -8.32 -6.67
N LYS A 461 12.69 -7.90 -7.75
CA LYS A 461 12.11 -7.02 -8.77
C LYS A 461 10.94 -7.69 -9.52
N PRO A 462 9.85 -6.96 -9.85
CA PRO A 462 8.61 -7.55 -10.36
C PRO A 462 8.73 -8.45 -11.60
N VAL A 463 9.61 -8.12 -12.54
CA VAL A 463 9.80 -8.90 -13.78
C VAL A 463 10.40 -10.29 -13.47
N GLY A 464 11.40 -10.34 -12.60
CA GLY A 464 12.04 -11.57 -12.15
C GLY A 464 11.12 -12.41 -11.26
N ALA A 465 10.46 -11.74 -10.31
CA ALA A 465 9.45 -12.33 -9.45
C ALA A 465 8.34 -13.06 -10.25
N ALA A 466 7.83 -12.45 -11.32
CA ALA A 466 6.77 -13.03 -12.14
C ALA A 466 7.19 -14.34 -12.85
N GLU A 467 8.39 -14.39 -13.44
CA GLU A 467 8.87 -15.61 -14.10
C GLU A 467 9.28 -16.70 -13.09
N TYR A 468 9.82 -16.32 -11.92
CA TYR A 468 10.04 -17.24 -10.81
C TYR A 468 8.72 -17.90 -10.35
N LEU A 469 7.70 -17.09 -10.03
CA LEU A 469 6.39 -17.58 -9.55
C LEU A 469 5.71 -18.48 -10.56
N LYS A 470 5.81 -18.16 -11.85
CA LYS A 470 5.33 -18.98 -12.97
C LYS A 470 6.03 -20.35 -13.04
N LYS A 471 7.34 -20.41 -12.79
CA LYS A 471 8.10 -21.68 -12.71
C LYS A 471 7.74 -22.48 -11.45
N TYR A 472 7.60 -21.83 -10.30
CA TYR A 472 7.19 -22.46 -9.04
C TYR A 472 5.75 -23.02 -9.10
N ASN A 473 4.79 -22.25 -9.60
CA ASN A 473 3.40 -22.69 -9.79
C ASN A 473 3.29 -23.81 -10.84
N LYS A 474 4.14 -23.82 -11.87
CA LYS A 474 4.28 -24.95 -12.80
C LYS A 474 4.84 -26.19 -12.11
N ALA A 475 5.84 -26.05 -11.25
CA ALA A 475 6.40 -27.15 -10.47
C ALA A 475 5.38 -27.76 -9.51
N LEU A 476 4.61 -26.93 -8.81
CA LEU A 476 3.47 -27.37 -7.98
C LEU A 476 2.40 -28.10 -8.79
N LYS A 477 2.01 -27.57 -9.96
CA LYS A 477 1.06 -28.26 -10.83
C LYS A 477 1.58 -29.63 -11.27
N VAL A 478 2.85 -29.75 -11.67
CA VAL A 478 3.47 -31.03 -12.05
C VAL A 478 3.64 -31.97 -10.85
N LEU A 479 3.75 -31.46 -9.62
CA LEU A 479 3.74 -32.26 -8.40
C LEU A 479 2.36 -32.89 -8.16
N GLU A 480 1.28 -32.11 -8.29
CA GLU A 480 -0.10 -32.54 -8.02
C GLU A 480 -0.75 -33.33 -9.17
N ASP A 481 -0.31 -33.14 -10.42
CA ASP A 481 -0.79 -33.81 -11.64
C ASP A 481 -0.49 -35.33 -11.64
N PRO A 482 -1.48 -36.25 -11.55
CA PRO A 482 -1.22 -37.69 -11.43
C PRO A 482 -0.54 -38.29 -12.67
N ASP A 483 -0.78 -37.72 -13.86
CA ASP A 483 -0.35 -38.23 -15.17
C ASP A 483 1.03 -37.68 -15.62
N ALA A 484 1.70 -36.90 -14.76
CA ALA A 484 2.97 -36.26 -15.08
C ALA A 484 4.09 -37.28 -15.42
N THR A 485 4.62 -37.20 -16.64
CA THR A 485 5.76 -38.03 -17.10
C THR A 485 7.08 -37.63 -16.42
N GLN A 486 8.07 -38.54 -16.40
CA GLN A 486 9.38 -38.22 -15.82
C GLN A 486 10.04 -37.02 -16.50
N GLU A 487 9.85 -36.83 -17.81
CA GLU A 487 10.40 -35.67 -18.52
C GLU A 487 9.80 -34.35 -18.03
N THR A 488 8.48 -34.28 -17.77
CA THR A 488 7.86 -33.06 -17.25
C THR A 488 8.26 -32.78 -15.81
N VAL A 489 8.41 -33.83 -14.98
CA VAL A 489 8.92 -33.76 -13.60
C VAL A 489 10.38 -33.27 -13.55
N ASP A 490 11.26 -33.88 -14.35
CA ASP A 490 12.67 -33.49 -14.46
C ASP A 490 12.81 -32.07 -15.02
N LYS A 491 12.04 -31.71 -16.05
CA LYS A 491 12.05 -30.35 -16.59
C LYS A 491 11.52 -29.35 -15.58
N ALA A 492 10.45 -29.64 -14.86
CA ALA A 492 9.94 -28.75 -13.81
C ALA A 492 10.97 -28.54 -12.69
N THR A 493 11.67 -29.60 -12.30
CA THR A 493 12.75 -29.54 -11.29
C THR A 493 13.90 -28.65 -11.77
N ARG A 494 14.37 -28.81 -13.02
CA ARG A 494 15.42 -27.96 -13.60
C ARG A 494 14.96 -26.51 -13.86
N ASP A 495 13.72 -26.32 -14.32
CA ASP A 495 13.13 -25.00 -14.56
C ASP A 495 13.07 -24.21 -13.23
N LEU A 496 12.73 -24.87 -12.11
CA LEU A 496 12.69 -24.28 -10.77
C LEU A 496 14.09 -24.02 -10.19
N LEU A 497 14.97 -25.02 -10.10
CA LEU A 497 16.28 -24.83 -9.44
C LEU A 497 17.16 -23.76 -10.12
N ASN A 498 16.96 -23.52 -11.42
CA ASN A 498 17.67 -22.47 -12.14
C ASN A 498 17.04 -21.06 -12.00
N SER A 499 15.77 -20.94 -11.56
CA SER A 499 15.04 -19.66 -11.55
C SER A 499 15.68 -18.62 -10.62
N LYS A 500 16.12 -19.06 -9.44
CA LYS A 500 16.72 -18.23 -8.39
C LYS A 500 17.95 -17.43 -8.84
N ASN A 501 18.75 -18.00 -9.75
CA ASN A 501 19.96 -17.38 -10.27
C ASN A 501 19.77 -16.67 -11.62
N LEU A 502 18.68 -16.97 -12.35
CA LEU A 502 18.41 -16.41 -13.68
C LEU A 502 17.40 -15.26 -13.66
N ASP A 503 16.36 -15.37 -12.84
CA ASP A 503 15.22 -14.43 -12.86
C ASP A 503 15.35 -13.38 -11.74
N LEU A 504 15.77 -13.79 -10.54
CA LEU A 504 15.66 -12.96 -9.34
C LEU A 504 16.81 -11.96 -9.20
N SER A 505 16.42 -10.70 -8.95
CA SER A 505 17.33 -9.62 -8.57
C SER A 505 16.67 -8.77 -7.47
N LEU A 506 17.44 -8.33 -6.47
CA LEU A 506 16.88 -7.64 -5.31
C LEU A 506 16.17 -6.34 -5.70
N ASN A 507 15.01 -6.13 -5.10
CA ASN A 507 14.28 -4.88 -5.14
C ASN A 507 14.93 -3.90 -4.15
N LYS A 508 15.51 -2.81 -4.65
CA LYS A 508 16.13 -1.76 -3.83
C LYS A 508 15.22 -0.54 -3.67
N ASP A 509 14.01 -0.56 -4.22
CA ASP A 509 13.16 0.63 -4.35
C ASP A 509 12.66 1.11 -2.98
N LYS A 510 12.30 0.18 -2.07
CA LYS A 510 11.97 0.53 -0.67
C LYS A 510 13.17 1.09 0.10
N PHE A 511 14.39 0.63 -0.18
CA PHE A 511 15.61 1.16 0.43
C PHE A 511 15.95 2.57 -0.11
N ALA A 512 15.78 2.80 -1.42
CA ALA A 512 15.93 4.11 -2.05
C ALA A 512 14.93 5.13 -1.51
N ALA A 513 13.65 4.74 -1.36
CA ALA A 513 12.62 5.60 -0.77
C ALA A 513 12.92 5.94 0.71
N LEU A 514 13.47 4.98 1.46
CA LEU A 514 13.88 5.20 2.86
C LEU A 514 15.07 6.16 2.97
N ILE A 515 16.07 6.03 2.09
CA ILE A 515 17.20 6.96 1.96
C ILE A 515 16.68 8.37 1.61
N GLY A 516 15.86 8.50 0.57
CA GLY A 516 15.30 9.80 0.16
C GLY A 516 14.45 10.47 1.24
N LYS A 517 13.70 9.71 2.04
CA LYS A 517 12.99 10.23 3.22
C LYS A 517 13.97 10.77 4.28
N ALA A 518 15.04 10.05 4.57
CA ALA A 518 16.06 10.49 5.52
C ALA A 518 16.83 11.73 5.01
N GLU A 519 17.15 11.78 3.72
CA GLU A 519 17.77 12.94 3.06
C GLU A 519 16.84 14.18 3.05
N GLU A 520 15.52 14.00 2.92
CA GLU A 520 14.55 15.10 3.10
C GLU A 520 14.55 15.62 4.55
N MET A 521 14.71 14.75 5.54
CA MET A 521 14.89 15.15 6.94
C MET A 521 16.25 15.83 7.17
N GLU A 522 17.29 15.47 6.41
CA GLU A 522 18.61 16.14 6.45
C GLU A 522 18.57 17.60 5.96
N LYS A 523 17.60 17.96 5.12
CA LYS A 523 17.37 19.37 4.71
C LYS A 523 16.84 20.26 5.84
N HIS A 524 16.43 19.67 6.96
CA HIS A 524 15.80 20.36 8.09
C HIS A 524 16.55 20.18 9.42
N PRO A 525 17.86 20.55 9.50
CA PRO A 525 18.65 20.44 10.72
C PRO A 525 18.05 21.22 11.91
N GLU A 526 17.31 22.29 11.65
CA GLU A 526 16.71 23.18 12.66
C GLU A 526 15.59 22.52 13.48
N LYS A 527 15.04 21.40 13.02
CA LYS A 527 13.90 20.70 13.66
C LYS A 527 14.33 19.69 14.72
N TYR A 528 15.63 19.38 14.82
CA TYR A 528 16.16 18.28 15.63
C TYR A 528 17.31 18.69 16.56
N THR A 529 17.67 17.85 17.53
CA THR A 529 18.90 18.06 18.32
C THR A 529 20.14 17.74 17.49
N LYS A 530 21.26 18.42 17.79
CA LYS A 530 22.55 18.23 17.12
C LYS A 530 23.02 16.76 17.18
N GLU A 531 22.83 16.10 18.32
CA GLU A 531 23.32 14.74 18.58
C GLU A 531 22.43 13.64 17.98
N SER A 532 21.10 13.78 17.95
CA SER A 532 20.26 12.85 17.18
C SER A 532 20.42 13.05 15.67
N PHE A 533 20.59 14.29 15.22
CA PHE A 533 20.78 14.61 13.81
C PHE A 533 22.15 14.18 13.27
N ALA A 534 23.21 14.21 14.08
CA ALA A 534 24.51 13.64 13.71
C ALA A 534 24.41 12.13 13.41
N ARG A 535 23.65 11.38 14.25
CA ARG A 535 23.37 9.95 14.04
C ARG A 535 22.63 9.70 12.72
N LEU A 536 21.66 10.55 12.37
CA LEU A 536 20.96 10.49 11.07
C LEU A 536 21.93 10.63 9.88
N LYS A 537 22.81 11.63 9.90
CA LYS A 537 23.80 11.82 8.82
C LYS A 537 24.75 10.64 8.66
N GLU A 538 25.18 10.03 9.75
CA GLU A 538 26.00 8.82 9.70
C GLU A 538 25.24 7.63 9.11
N ALA A 539 23.97 7.42 9.50
CA ALA A 539 23.12 6.38 8.95
C ALA A 539 22.84 6.56 7.45
N ILE A 540 22.53 7.79 6.99
CA ILE A 540 22.35 8.14 5.56
C ILE A 540 23.63 7.81 4.77
N LYS A 541 24.79 8.27 5.25
CA LYS A 541 26.10 7.99 4.64
C LYS A 541 26.36 6.48 4.54
N LYS A 542 26.10 5.73 5.60
CA LYS A 542 26.28 4.26 5.66
C LYS A 542 25.35 3.54 4.69
N ALA A 543 24.09 3.98 4.59
CA ALA A 543 23.11 3.44 3.65
C ALA A 543 23.54 3.68 2.20
N ASN A 544 23.85 4.93 1.83
CA ASN A 544 24.30 5.30 0.48
C ASN A 544 25.58 4.57 0.05
N GLN A 545 26.56 4.41 0.95
CA GLN A 545 27.79 3.63 0.68
C GLN A 545 27.54 2.14 0.38
N ASN A 546 26.42 1.58 0.82
CA ASN A 546 26.07 0.17 0.58
C ASN A 546 24.99 -0.01 -0.49
N PHE A 547 24.18 1.01 -0.79
CA PHE A 547 23.09 0.96 -1.76
C PHE A 547 23.54 0.45 -3.13
N TYR A 548 24.70 0.91 -3.63
CA TYR A 548 25.22 0.55 -4.95
C TYR A 548 25.92 -0.81 -5.04
N LYS A 549 26.14 -1.50 -3.91
CA LYS A 549 26.83 -2.81 -3.90
C LYS A 549 26.05 -3.88 -4.68
N THR A 550 26.79 -4.66 -5.48
CA THR A 550 26.27 -5.72 -6.36
C THR A 550 26.14 -7.07 -5.65
N ASP A 551 26.88 -7.27 -4.56
CA ASP A 551 26.96 -8.46 -3.71
C ASP A 551 26.05 -8.40 -2.48
N MET A 552 25.32 -7.30 -2.27
CA MET A 552 24.46 -7.08 -1.10
C MET A 552 23.34 -8.13 -1.01
N THR A 553 23.22 -8.81 0.13
CA THR A 553 22.19 -9.83 0.39
C THR A 553 20.88 -9.24 0.92
N LYS A 554 19.77 -9.99 0.88
CA LYS A 554 18.47 -9.57 1.46
C LYS A 554 18.59 -9.18 2.94
N HIS A 555 19.33 -9.96 3.74
CA HIS A 555 19.55 -9.68 5.16
C HIS A 555 20.40 -8.44 5.40
N THR A 556 21.44 -8.24 4.57
CA THR A 556 22.32 -7.06 4.67
C THR A 556 21.55 -5.78 4.33
N MET A 557 20.71 -5.82 3.30
CA MET A 557 19.83 -4.71 2.91
C MET A 557 18.79 -4.41 4.00
N ALA A 558 18.13 -5.44 4.53
CA ALA A 558 17.17 -5.30 5.62
C ALA A 558 17.81 -4.72 6.91
N ALA A 559 19.05 -5.10 7.22
CA ALA A 559 19.79 -4.54 8.35
C ALA A 559 20.05 -3.03 8.19
N TYR A 560 20.51 -2.57 7.02
CA TYR A 560 20.69 -1.14 6.77
C TYR A 560 19.38 -0.36 6.74
N MET A 561 18.30 -0.95 6.19
CA MET A 561 16.97 -0.35 6.26
C MET A 561 16.49 -0.21 7.70
N LYS A 562 16.65 -1.23 8.53
CA LYS A 562 16.28 -1.17 9.95
C LYS A 562 17.12 -0.13 10.70
N GLU A 563 18.43 -0.11 10.51
CA GLU A 563 19.33 0.85 11.15
C GLU A 563 18.96 2.31 10.81
N LEU A 564 18.67 2.59 9.54
CA LEU A 564 18.24 3.94 9.11
C LEU A 564 16.86 4.32 9.67
N GLN A 565 15.93 3.36 9.75
CA GLN A 565 14.58 3.59 10.30
C GLN A 565 14.61 3.76 11.83
N ASP A 566 15.36 2.93 12.56
CA ASP A 566 15.59 3.06 14.01
C ASP A 566 16.18 4.44 14.37
N VAL A 567 17.08 4.96 13.52
CA VAL A 567 17.69 6.28 13.70
C VAL A 567 16.71 7.42 13.37
N MET A 568 15.86 7.29 12.34
CA MET A 568 14.80 8.27 12.07
C MET A 568 13.75 8.33 13.19
N ASP A 569 13.35 7.19 13.74
CA ASP A 569 12.34 7.12 14.81
C ASP A 569 12.89 7.55 16.18
N SER A 570 14.22 7.60 16.34
CA SER A 570 14.91 8.10 17.54
C SER A 570 15.48 9.52 17.38
N LEU A 571 14.96 10.29 16.42
CA LEU A 571 15.24 11.73 16.27
C LEU A 571 14.54 12.55 17.37
N ASN A 572 15.34 13.27 18.14
CA ASN A 572 14.87 14.16 19.19
C ASN A 572 14.52 15.53 18.58
N PRO A 573 13.32 16.09 18.80
CA PRO A 573 12.97 17.44 18.37
C PRO A 573 13.90 18.52 18.97
N ALA A 574 14.10 19.61 18.23
CA ALA A 574 14.82 20.78 18.74
C ALA A 574 14.16 21.31 20.03
N GLY A 575 14.99 21.64 21.03
CA GLY A 575 14.50 22.07 22.35
C GLY A 575 13.95 20.95 23.24
N THR A 576 14.18 19.67 22.92
CA THR A 576 13.87 18.55 23.85
C THR A 576 14.79 18.59 25.06
N TYR A 577 14.23 18.34 26.25
CA TYR A 577 14.94 18.28 27.53
C TYR A 577 14.93 16.86 28.08
N PHE A 578 16.07 16.43 28.63
CA PHE A 578 16.31 15.10 29.18
C PHE A 578 16.77 15.23 30.63
N GLU A 579 16.43 14.25 31.47
CA GLU A 579 17.00 14.20 32.82
C GLU A 579 18.49 13.85 32.75
N LYS A 580 19.35 14.84 32.97
CA LYS A 580 20.81 14.70 32.91
C LYS A 580 21.43 15.10 34.24
N THR A 581 22.54 14.45 34.59
CA THR A 581 23.45 14.93 35.65
C THR A 581 24.71 15.43 34.99
N LEU A 582 24.81 16.75 34.83
CA LEU A 582 26.03 17.41 34.37
C LEU A 582 27.05 17.46 35.53
N LYS A 583 28.34 17.42 35.22
CA LYS A 583 29.43 17.53 36.21
C LYS A 583 30.55 18.39 35.65
N GLU A 584 31.13 19.22 36.49
CA GLU A 584 32.33 20.02 36.17
C GLU A 584 33.10 20.28 37.48
N GLY A 585 34.33 19.76 37.56
CA GLY A 585 35.11 19.72 38.80
C GLY A 585 34.33 19.14 39.99
N ASP A 586 34.24 19.92 41.06
CA ASP A 586 33.59 19.57 42.34
C ASP A 586 32.07 19.80 42.36
N ILE A 587 31.47 20.21 41.24
CA ILE A 587 30.04 20.51 41.15
C ILE A 587 29.35 19.53 40.22
N SER A 588 28.14 19.13 40.60
CA SER A 588 27.21 18.42 39.73
C SER A 588 25.84 19.08 39.72
N ALA A 589 25.17 19.06 38.58
CA ALA A 589 23.87 19.68 38.36
C ALA A 589 22.92 18.61 37.79
N LYS A 590 21.93 18.18 38.58
CA LYS A 590 20.91 17.19 38.16
C LYS A 590 19.57 17.87 37.90
N GLY A 591 19.04 17.72 36.68
CA GLY A 591 17.78 18.34 36.27
C GLY A 591 17.46 18.05 34.80
N MET A 592 16.49 18.78 34.25
CA MET A 592 16.09 18.65 32.84
C MET A 592 16.92 19.60 31.98
N PHE A 593 17.72 19.05 31.06
CA PHE A 593 18.67 19.80 30.21
C PHE A 593 18.58 19.37 28.75
N THR A 594 18.97 20.23 27.80
CA THR A 594 19.10 19.83 26.38
C THR A 594 20.23 18.79 26.19
N GLU A 595 20.19 18.05 25.08
CA GLU A 595 21.18 17.00 24.74
C GLU A 595 22.61 17.57 24.76
N ASP A 596 22.82 18.78 24.23
CA ASP A 596 24.10 19.49 24.10
C ASP A 596 24.51 20.35 25.32
N SER A 597 23.67 20.47 26.35
CA SER A 597 23.98 21.23 27.58
C SER A 597 25.22 20.68 28.30
N LYS A 598 26.15 21.58 28.64
CA LYS A 598 27.32 21.34 29.50
C LYS A 598 27.31 22.27 30.70
N LEU A 599 27.89 21.85 31.83
CA LEU A 599 28.06 22.69 33.01
C LEU A 599 29.41 23.41 32.92
N ALA A 600 29.43 24.72 33.15
CA ALA A 600 30.65 25.52 33.24
C ALA A 600 30.77 26.11 34.65
N VAL A 601 31.94 26.01 35.26
CA VAL A 601 32.22 26.43 36.64
C VAL A 601 33.52 27.21 36.70
N LYS A 602 33.47 28.44 37.18
CA LYS A 602 34.67 29.22 37.53
C LYS A 602 34.77 29.25 39.06
N LYS A 603 35.85 28.73 39.61
CA LYS A 603 36.12 28.78 41.06
C LYS A 603 36.68 30.14 41.49
N ASP A 604 36.71 30.37 42.80
CA ASP A 604 37.44 31.45 43.48
C ASP A 604 37.11 32.84 42.91
N ILE A 605 35.80 33.09 42.85
CA ILE A 605 35.21 34.32 42.30
C ILE A 605 34.99 35.41 43.35
N THR A 606 35.34 35.19 44.63
CA THR A 606 35.06 36.12 45.74
C THR A 606 35.52 37.56 45.44
N ASP A 607 36.71 37.73 44.86
CA ASP A 607 37.22 39.06 44.47
C ASP A 607 36.48 39.68 43.28
N LYS A 608 35.85 38.85 42.45
CA LYS A 608 35.10 39.25 41.24
C LYS A 608 33.63 39.58 41.53
N LEU A 609 33.14 39.36 42.76
CA LEU A 609 31.82 39.81 43.21
C LEU A 609 31.74 41.34 43.27
N THR A 610 30.54 41.89 43.02
CA THR A 610 30.32 43.34 43.08
C THR A 610 30.38 43.88 44.53
N ALA A 611 30.45 45.20 44.69
CA ALA A 611 30.46 45.84 46.00
C ALA A 611 29.18 45.52 46.81
N GLU A 612 28.04 45.44 46.11
CA GLU A 612 26.73 45.10 46.67
C GLU A 612 26.70 43.64 47.12
N GLN A 613 27.15 42.71 46.27
CA GLN A 613 27.24 41.29 46.62
C GLN A 613 28.15 41.04 47.83
N LYS A 614 29.30 41.73 47.89
CA LYS A 614 30.20 41.70 49.04
C LYS A 614 29.57 42.31 50.29
N LYS A 615 28.76 43.36 50.15
CA LYS A 615 27.98 43.96 51.26
C LYS A 615 26.88 43.03 51.77
N GLU A 616 26.23 42.25 50.92
CA GLU A 616 25.26 41.24 51.35
C GLU A 616 25.94 40.06 52.07
N LEU A 617 27.11 39.58 51.60
CA LEU A 617 27.93 38.61 52.35
C LEU A 617 28.33 39.12 53.74
N ALA A 618 28.69 40.40 53.86
CA ALA A 618 29.07 41.02 55.13
C ALA A 618 27.91 41.13 56.15
N LYS A 619 26.65 40.91 55.76
CA LYS A 619 25.50 40.81 56.69
C LYS A 619 25.33 39.41 57.30
N LEU A 620 26.05 38.41 56.81
CA LEU A 620 25.89 37.02 57.28
C LEU A 620 26.53 36.84 58.66
N ALA A 621 25.69 36.75 59.69
CA ALA A 621 26.14 36.47 61.05
C ALA A 621 26.80 35.09 61.18
N ASN A 622 27.78 34.98 62.09
CA ASN A 622 28.44 33.74 62.50
C ASN A 622 29.17 32.95 61.38
N VAL A 623 29.64 33.60 60.31
CA VAL A 623 30.52 32.95 59.32
C VAL A 623 31.92 32.74 59.89
N GLU A 624 32.43 31.50 59.82
CA GLU A 624 33.79 31.09 60.22
C GLU A 624 34.80 31.27 59.07
N LYS A 625 34.46 30.77 57.88
CA LYS A 625 35.24 30.92 56.64
C LYS A 625 34.37 30.71 55.40
N THR A 626 34.78 31.26 54.27
CA THR A 626 34.28 30.81 52.96
C THR A 626 34.86 29.42 52.66
N VAL A 627 34.00 28.48 52.27
CA VAL A 627 34.38 27.09 51.89
C VAL A 627 34.64 26.99 50.38
N GLY A 628 33.90 27.76 49.58
CA GLY A 628 34.10 27.86 48.15
C GLY A 628 33.22 28.96 47.54
N SER A 629 33.64 29.50 46.39
CA SER A 629 32.86 30.44 45.60
C SER A 629 32.91 30.07 44.13
N TYR A 630 31.76 30.12 43.45
CA TYR A 630 31.57 29.50 42.13
C TYR A 630 30.68 30.36 41.24
N ASP A 631 31.16 30.81 40.09
CA ASP A 631 30.30 31.32 39.00
C ASP A 631 29.91 30.13 38.12
N ILE A 632 28.63 29.79 38.10
CA ILE A 632 28.09 28.61 37.41
C ILE A 632 27.24 29.06 36.23
N ALA A 633 27.45 28.42 35.08
CA ALA A 633 26.64 28.60 33.87
C ALA A 633 26.33 27.25 33.20
N ILE A 634 25.35 27.26 32.30
CA ILE A 634 25.16 26.21 31.30
C ILE A 634 25.68 26.72 29.97
N GLU A 635 26.53 25.94 29.32
CA GLU A 635 27.05 26.22 27.98
C GLU A 635 26.35 25.36 26.93
N ASN A 636 26.31 25.88 25.70
CA ASN A 636 25.80 25.26 24.46
C ASN A 636 24.29 24.90 24.45
N GLY A 637 23.62 24.83 25.60
CA GLY A 637 22.22 24.42 25.74
C GLY A 637 21.49 25.12 26.89
N THR A 638 20.34 24.58 27.31
CA THR A 638 19.46 25.17 28.34
C THR A 638 18.93 24.15 29.35
N SER A 639 18.47 24.64 30.50
CA SER A 639 17.72 23.89 31.51
C SER A 639 16.22 24.22 31.51
N LYS A 640 15.38 23.30 32.00
CA LYS A 640 13.93 23.53 32.19
C LYS A 640 13.48 23.17 33.60
N GLY A 641 12.77 24.09 34.25
CA GLY A 641 12.37 23.94 35.65
C GLY A 641 13.58 24.02 36.60
N LYS A 642 13.42 23.50 37.81
CA LYS A 642 14.46 23.55 38.84
C LYS A 642 15.54 22.49 38.64
N VAL A 643 16.73 22.78 39.16
CA VAL A 643 17.92 21.95 39.10
C VAL A 643 18.48 21.73 40.50
N ASN A 644 18.88 20.49 40.80
CA ASN A 644 19.60 20.14 42.02
C ASN A 644 21.11 20.32 41.77
N LEU A 645 21.67 21.42 42.27
CA LEU A 645 23.11 21.65 42.33
C LEU A 645 23.68 20.97 43.59
N THR A 646 24.67 20.11 43.41
CA THR A 646 25.41 19.45 44.50
C THR A 646 26.88 19.85 44.42
N PHE A 647 27.38 20.40 45.51
CA PHE A 647 28.77 20.82 45.68
C PHE A 647 29.50 19.80 46.57
N ASN A 648 30.66 19.33 46.12
CA ASN A 648 31.65 18.69 46.98
C ASN A 648 32.41 19.79 47.75
N VAL A 649 32.43 19.68 49.08
CA VAL A 649 32.92 20.72 50.01
C VAL A 649 33.95 20.19 51.03
N GLY A 650 34.31 18.90 50.94
CA GLY A 650 35.27 18.25 51.83
C GLY A 650 34.62 17.58 53.04
N LYS A 651 35.18 16.43 53.45
CA LYS A 651 34.72 15.65 54.62
C LYS A 651 35.26 16.18 55.95
N ASP A 652 36.20 17.13 55.93
CA ASP A 652 36.71 17.84 57.11
C ASP A 652 35.64 18.71 57.79
N ILE A 653 34.56 19.01 57.09
CA ILE A 653 33.40 19.76 57.59
C ILE A 653 32.09 18.95 57.57
N ASP A 654 32.14 17.61 57.54
CA ASP A 654 30.92 16.79 57.66
C ASP A 654 30.17 17.07 58.98
N ASP A 655 28.84 16.95 58.92
CA ASP A 655 27.87 17.34 59.96
C ASP A 655 27.93 18.82 60.45
N ARG A 656 28.82 19.66 59.89
CA ARG A 656 28.78 21.12 60.08
C ARG A 656 27.61 21.73 59.32
N ASP A 657 27.12 22.87 59.82
CA ASP A 657 26.15 23.70 59.12
C ASP A 657 26.86 24.75 58.24
N VAL A 658 26.42 24.84 56.99
CA VAL A 658 26.89 25.81 56.00
C VAL A 658 25.70 26.60 55.44
N LYS A 659 25.95 27.86 55.11
CA LYS A 659 25.00 28.71 54.39
C LYS A 659 25.47 28.89 52.96
N ILE A 660 24.66 28.42 52.00
CA ILE A 660 24.88 28.63 50.57
C ILE A 660 24.14 29.91 50.18
N THR A 661 24.86 30.92 49.71
CA THR A 661 24.30 32.19 49.21
C THR A 661 24.38 32.22 47.69
N HIS A 662 23.29 32.57 47.01
CA HIS A 662 23.21 32.65 45.54
C HIS A 662 22.78 34.06 45.12
N PHE A 663 23.57 34.69 44.26
CA PHE A 663 23.35 36.04 43.75
C PHE A 663 22.72 35.96 42.36
N LYS A 664 21.39 36.06 42.28
CA LYS A 664 20.66 35.93 41.02
C LYS A 664 20.93 37.12 40.09
N LYS A 665 20.76 36.87 38.79
CA LYS A 665 20.99 37.86 37.72
C LYS A 665 19.99 39.03 37.71
N ASP A 666 18.89 38.92 38.45
CA ASP A 666 17.93 40.01 38.71
C ASP A 666 18.35 40.92 39.89
N GLY A 667 19.47 40.63 40.56
CA GLY A 667 19.96 41.34 41.73
C GLY A 667 19.40 40.83 43.06
N SER A 668 18.49 39.84 43.05
CA SER A 668 18.00 39.19 44.27
C SER A 668 19.04 38.22 44.84
N VAL A 669 18.94 37.97 46.16
CA VAL A 669 19.84 37.06 46.88
C VAL A 669 19.02 36.04 47.65
N GLU A 670 19.20 34.76 47.34
CA GLU A 670 18.63 33.65 48.10
C GLU A 670 19.72 32.99 48.97
N THR A 671 19.33 32.52 50.17
CA THR A 671 20.26 31.78 51.04
C THR A 671 19.63 30.48 51.51
N PHE A 672 20.45 29.43 51.60
CA PHE A 672 20.04 28.09 51.98
C PHE A 672 20.92 27.58 53.11
N ASP A 673 20.32 27.32 54.27
CA ASP A 673 20.99 26.64 55.37
C ASP A 673 20.95 25.12 55.13
N LYS A 674 22.13 24.49 55.15
CA LYS A 674 22.33 23.07 54.85
C LYS A 674 23.36 22.49 55.81
N LYS A 675 23.15 21.24 56.25
CA LYS A 675 24.17 20.45 56.93
C LYS A 675 24.95 19.63 55.90
N VAL A 676 26.28 19.63 55.99
CA VAL A 676 27.16 18.85 55.10
C VAL A 676 26.99 17.36 55.39
N LYS A 677 26.91 16.54 54.34
CA LYS A 677 26.82 15.07 54.44
C LYS A 677 27.67 14.38 53.37
N ASP A 678 28.48 13.44 53.82
CA ASP A 678 29.45 12.69 53.01
C ASP A 678 30.40 13.60 52.19
N GLY A 679 30.72 14.76 52.75
CA GLY A 679 31.51 15.82 52.11
C GLY A 679 30.75 16.66 51.09
N THR A 680 29.42 16.56 51.02
CA THR A 680 28.60 17.23 49.99
C THR A 680 27.44 18.04 50.56
N VAL A 681 26.97 19.01 49.79
CA VAL A 681 25.71 19.73 50.02
C VAL A 681 24.91 19.92 48.73
N THR A 682 23.60 19.67 48.79
CA THR A 682 22.67 19.83 47.66
C THR A 682 21.65 20.95 47.91
N VAL A 683 21.49 21.79 46.89
CA VAL A 683 20.51 22.88 46.82
C VAL A 683 19.66 22.72 45.56
N GLU A 684 18.38 23.08 45.66
CA GLU A 684 17.47 23.16 44.52
C GLU A 684 17.33 24.64 44.13
N THR A 685 17.61 24.98 42.87
CA THR A 685 17.51 26.36 42.36
C THR A 685 16.86 26.41 40.98
N ASP A 686 16.49 27.60 40.53
CA ASP A 686 15.88 27.91 39.23
C ASP A 686 16.84 28.59 38.24
N SER A 687 18.03 28.99 38.69
CA SER A 687 18.93 29.88 37.95
C SER A 687 20.41 29.58 38.19
N PHE A 688 21.24 29.96 37.21
CA PHE A 688 22.69 29.74 37.22
C PHE A 688 23.42 31.08 37.25
N SER A 689 24.06 31.36 38.39
CA SER A 689 24.71 32.61 38.75
C SER A 689 25.82 32.35 39.81
N PRO A 690 26.50 33.38 40.35
CA PRO A 690 27.43 33.22 41.48
C PRO A 690 26.83 32.60 42.76
N PHE A 691 27.43 31.50 43.21
CA PHE A 691 27.20 30.87 44.51
C PHE A 691 28.41 31.06 45.44
N VAL A 692 28.16 31.25 46.75
CA VAL A 692 29.19 31.30 47.80
C VAL A 692 28.75 30.42 48.96
N ILE A 693 29.60 29.46 49.34
CA ILE A 693 29.36 28.55 50.46
C ILE A 693 30.14 29.05 51.67
N SER A 694 29.44 29.39 52.75
CA SER A 694 30.01 29.90 54.00
C SER A 694 29.85 28.87 55.11
N LEU A 695 30.95 28.51 55.78
CA LEU A 695 30.92 27.68 56.97
C LEU A 695 30.39 28.50 58.14
N ILE A 696 29.36 28.02 58.83
CA ILE A 696 28.84 28.68 60.02
C ILE A 696 29.61 28.17 61.25
N GLY A 697 30.13 29.11 62.03
CA GLY A 697 30.83 28.84 63.29
C GLY A 697 29.93 28.10 64.27
N LYS A 698 30.52 27.23 65.10
CA LYS A 698 29.77 26.45 66.09
C LYS A 698 29.01 27.40 67.04
N VAL A 699 27.68 27.35 66.98
CA VAL A 699 26.81 28.11 67.90
C VAL A 699 26.97 27.53 69.29
N ASP A 700 27.50 28.34 70.22
CA ASP A 700 27.50 28.02 71.64
C ASP A 700 26.04 27.98 72.15
N PRO A 701 25.54 26.83 72.65
CA PRO A 701 24.16 26.71 73.11
C PRO A 701 23.83 27.60 74.33
N ASN A 702 24.82 28.19 74.99
CA ASN A 702 24.63 29.01 76.19
C ASN A 702 24.59 30.54 75.94
N LYS A 703 24.45 31.01 74.69
CA LYS A 703 24.32 32.46 74.39
C LYS A 703 22.91 32.84 73.87
N PRO A 704 22.21 33.87 74.43
CA PRO A 704 20.82 34.14 74.07
C PRO A 704 20.62 34.71 72.65
N ASN A 705 19.54 34.28 71.99
CA ASN A 705 18.98 34.96 70.82
C ASN A 705 18.05 36.10 71.28
N PRO A 706 18.27 37.37 70.87
CA PRO A 706 17.40 38.49 71.24
C PRO A 706 15.94 38.40 70.75
N ASN A 707 15.68 37.70 69.62
CA ASN A 707 14.36 37.63 69.00
C ASN A 707 13.81 36.19 69.02
N LYS A 708 13.17 35.82 70.14
CA LYS A 708 12.33 34.62 70.26
C LYS A 708 10.99 34.97 70.94
N PRO A 709 9.87 35.01 70.21
CA PRO A 709 8.54 34.98 70.82
C PRO A 709 8.28 33.67 71.59
N GLU A 710 7.56 33.73 72.71
CA GLU A 710 7.19 32.53 73.47
C GLU A 710 6.18 31.65 72.71
N ILE A 711 6.41 30.34 72.72
CA ILE A 711 5.36 29.32 72.63
C ILE A 711 5.63 28.30 73.73
N LYS A 712 4.62 28.01 74.56
CA LYS A 712 4.72 27.09 75.72
C LYS A 712 4.31 25.67 75.32
N GLN A 713 4.97 24.67 75.90
CA GLN A 713 4.70 23.25 75.69
C GLN A 713 3.35 22.82 76.28
N PRO A 714 2.71 21.80 75.68
CA PRO A 714 2.25 20.64 76.47
C PRO A 714 3.19 19.42 76.35
N LYS A 715 3.00 18.41 77.21
CA LYS A 715 3.84 17.21 77.32
C LYS A 715 3.16 15.91 76.86
N GLU A 716 4.02 14.98 76.45
CA GLU A 716 3.94 13.50 76.53
C GLU A 716 2.60 12.71 76.57
N LYS A 717 2.55 11.74 75.63
CA LYS A 717 2.21 10.31 75.80
C LYS A 717 0.75 9.84 75.97
N ASP A 718 0.41 8.93 75.05
CA ASP A 718 -0.17 7.59 75.27
C ASP A 718 -1.35 7.43 76.25
N LYS A 719 -2.56 7.22 75.71
CA LYS A 719 -3.17 5.87 75.70
C LYS A 719 -4.53 5.76 74.98
N ASP A 720 -4.91 4.51 74.82
CA ASP A 720 -6.18 3.91 74.40
C ASP A 720 -7.46 4.64 74.87
N GLY A 721 -8.59 4.53 74.14
CA GLY A 721 -9.89 4.89 74.74
C GLY A 721 -11.05 5.23 73.81
N LYS A 722 -11.47 4.28 72.98
CA LYS A 722 -12.84 4.07 72.43
C LYS A 722 -13.95 5.10 72.78
N THR A 723 -14.60 5.62 71.73
CA THR A 723 -15.90 6.33 71.67
C THR A 723 -16.98 5.86 72.66
N PRO A 724 -17.91 6.75 73.05
CA PRO A 724 -19.25 6.67 72.44
C PRO A 724 -19.91 8.01 72.04
N ASP A 725 -20.77 7.92 71.02
CA ASP A 725 -22.10 8.53 70.79
C ASP A 725 -22.44 9.98 71.22
N GLY A 726 -23.25 10.67 70.40
CA GLY A 726 -23.98 11.84 70.96
C GLY A 726 -25.02 12.65 70.18
N ASN A 727 -25.30 12.42 68.88
CA ASN A 727 -26.51 12.96 68.21
C ASN A 727 -26.64 14.53 68.11
N ILE A 728 -27.52 15.17 67.32
CA ILE A 728 -28.56 14.69 66.38
C ILE A 728 -28.80 15.65 65.19
N SER A 729 -29.17 15.10 64.03
CA SER A 729 -29.98 15.75 62.94
C SER A 729 -29.37 16.92 62.10
N LYS A 730 -29.70 17.08 60.81
CA LYS A 730 -30.57 16.27 59.91
C LYS A 730 -30.33 16.49 58.41
N ASP A 731 -30.70 15.45 57.63
CA ASP A 731 -31.33 15.45 56.27
C ASP A 731 -30.70 16.25 55.10
N LYS A 732 -30.65 15.77 53.85
CA LYS A 732 -31.02 14.51 53.15
C LYS A 732 -30.14 14.43 51.87
N SER A 733 -29.57 13.31 51.40
CA SER A 733 -30.12 11.98 51.04
C SER A 733 -31.00 12.01 49.75
N GLY A 734 -30.82 11.14 48.74
CA GLY A 734 -29.95 9.95 48.60
C GLY A 734 -29.50 9.70 47.14
N ASP A 735 -28.55 8.80 46.84
CA ASP A 735 -28.64 7.30 46.86
C ASP A 735 -29.27 6.78 45.53
N LYS A 736 -28.70 5.86 44.73
CA LYS A 736 -27.98 4.57 44.99
C LYS A 736 -26.77 4.39 44.04
N GLY A 737 -25.78 3.50 44.24
CA GLY A 737 -25.69 2.23 45.01
C GLY A 737 -25.77 1.02 44.04
N ASN A 738 -25.07 -0.13 44.15
CA ASN A 738 -24.20 -0.81 45.14
C ASN A 738 -23.31 -1.84 44.35
N MET A 739 -22.36 -2.69 44.82
CA MET A 739 -21.74 -3.20 46.07
C MET A 739 -20.26 -3.61 45.72
N ALA A 740 -19.27 -4.00 46.55
CA ALA A 740 -19.11 -4.93 47.70
C ALA A 740 -19.15 -6.45 47.34
N LYS A 741 -18.37 -7.40 47.92
CA LYS A 741 -17.10 -7.39 48.70
C LYS A 741 -16.49 -8.83 48.76
N ASP A 742 -15.29 -8.99 49.36
CA ASP A 742 -14.48 -10.23 49.50
C ASP A 742 -15.15 -11.53 49.99
N LYS A 743 -14.55 -12.68 49.60
CA LYS A 743 -14.36 -13.86 50.47
C LYS A 743 -13.00 -14.55 50.21
N GLN A 744 -12.26 -14.86 51.28
CA GLN A 744 -11.10 -15.77 51.26
C GLN A 744 -11.46 -17.15 51.85
N LYS A 745 -10.82 -18.22 51.34
CA LYS A 745 -10.40 -19.46 52.04
C LYS A 745 -9.34 -20.15 51.15
N GLU A 746 -8.15 -20.46 51.67
CA GLU A 746 -7.75 -21.74 52.31
C GLU A 746 -7.76 -22.98 51.37
N THR A 747 -6.74 -23.86 51.32
CA THR A 747 -5.29 -23.78 51.69
C THR A 747 -4.56 -25.03 51.18
N LYS A 748 -3.24 -24.92 50.90
CA LYS A 748 -2.23 -26.02 50.88
C LYS A 748 -2.39 -27.12 49.79
N LYS A 749 -1.40 -27.98 49.50
CA LYS A 749 0.09 -27.86 49.40
C LYS A 749 0.70 -29.20 48.93
N LYS A 750 1.53 -29.18 47.88
CA LYS A 750 2.74 -30.03 47.61
C LYS A 750 3.42 -29.42 46.37
N ASN A 751 4.69 -29.03 46.37
CA ASN A 751 5.92 -29.84 46.39
C ASN A 751 6.07 -30.67 45.09
N ASP A 752 7.09 -30.49 44.24
CA ASP A 752 8.28 -29.59 44.20
C ASP A 752 8.64 -29.31 42.70
N THR A 753 9.68 -28.61 42.21
CA THR A 753 11.03 -28.30 42.76
C THR A 753 11.62 -26.95 42.24
N LYS A 754 12.74 -26.96 41.48
CA LYS A 754 13.60 -25.84 40.98
C LYS A 754 14.62 -26.43 39.98
N PRO A 755 15.52 -25.67 39.31
CA PRO A 755 15.83 -24.22 39.32
C PRO A 755 15.36 -23.51 38.02
N LYS A 756 15.43 -22.18 37.77
CA LYS A 756 16.20 -20.99 38.25
C LYS A 756 17.50 -20.67 37.46
N THR A 757 17.77 -19.36 37.25
CA THR A 757 18.94 -18.71 36.61
C THR A 757 19.16 -19.01 35.11
N GLY A 758 19.82 -18.15 34.31
CA GLY A 758 20.32 -16.78 34.56
C GLY A 758 21.54 -16.42 33.69
N ASP A 759 21.58 -15.19 33.14
CA ASP A 759 22.65 -14.56 32.34
C ASP A 759 23.10 -15.24 31.01
N SER A 760 23.41 -14.40 30.01
CA SER A 760 24.16 -14.78 28.80
C SER A 760 24.86 -13.57 28.14
N LYS A 761 25.85 -13.00 28.83
CA LYS A 761 26.94 -12.27 28.15
C LYS A 761 28.04 -13.25 27.75
N ASN A 762 28.71 -12.96 26.64
CA ASN A 762 29.84 -13.69 26.05
C ASN A 762 29.56 -15.13 25.57
N LEU A 763 29.30 -15.28 24.27
CA LEU A 763 29.93 -16.34 23.49
C LEU A 763 30.22 -15.89 22.05
N ILE A 764 31.28 -15.09 21.88
CA ILE A 764 31.90 -14.89 20.56
C ILE A 764 32.77 -16.11 20.27
N GLY A 765 32.52 -16.76 19.13
CA GLY A 765 33.44 -17.73 18.53
C GLY A 765 33.02 -19.20 18.63
N LEU A 766 32.21 -19.67 17.66
CA LEU A 766 32.36 -21.04 17.12
C LEU A 766 31.76 -21.25 15.69
N ILE A 767 31.99 -20.32 14.75
CA ILE A 767 31.73 -20.58 13.31
C ILE A 767 33.01 -20.31 12.50
N ALA A 768 34.00 -21.17 12.69
CA ALA A 768 35.27 -21.16 11.97
C ALA A 768 35.75 -22.60 11.67
N ALA A 769 34.81 -23.49 11.28
CA ALA A 769 35.05 -24.93 11.17
C ALA A 769 34.27 -25.65 10.04
N MET A 770 33.82 -24.95 9.00
CA MET A 770 33.19 -25.55 7.79
C MET A 770 33.62 -24.88 6.46
N LEU A 771 34.88 -24.46 6.34
CA LEU A 771 35.47 -23.97 5.08
C LEU A 771 36.82 -24.65 4.81
N SER A 772 36.82 -25.98 4.77
CA SER A 772 38.05 -26.79 4.67
C SER A 772 37.91 -28.02 3.74
N ALA A 773 36.94 -28.01 2.82
CA ALA A 773 36.73 -29.11 1.87
C ALA A 773 36.01 -28.67 0.57
N ILE A 774 36.70 -27.89 -0.27
CA ILE A 774 36.64 -27.87 -1.76
C ILE A 774 37.70 -26.84 -2.19
N GLY A 775 38.79 -27.30 -2.79
CA GLY A 775 39.98 -26.45 -2.98
C GLY A 775 41.08 -27.05 -3.85
N LEU A 776 40.72 -27.75 -4.94
CA LEU A 776 41.70 -28.25 -5.90
C LEU A 776 41.19 -28.32 -7.35
N ALA A 777 40.82 -27.17 -7.90
CA ALA A 777 40.68 -26.95 -9.34
C ALA A 777 41.02 -25.49 -9.70
N LEU A 778 41.39 -25.25 -10.97
CA LEU A 778 41.62 -23.91 -11.55
C LEU A 778 42.85 -23.11 -11.05
N ALA A 779 43.97 -23.78 -10.78
CA ALA A 779 45.29 -23.15 -10.61
C ALA A 779 46.20 -23.26 -11.86
N VAL A 780 45.65 -23.45 -13.07
CA VAL A 780 46.43 -23.63 -14.31
C VAL A 780 45.84 -22.85 -15.51
N ARG A 781 46.14 -21.54 -15.60
CA ARG A 781 46.41 -20.78 -16.86
C ARG A 781 46.55 -19.26 -16.63
N ARG A 782 47.75 -18.82 -16.22
CA ARG A 782 48.28 -17.47 -16.52
C ARG A 782 49.80 -17.51 -16.68
N LYS A 783 50.28 -17.81 -17.89
CA LYS A 783 51.66 -17.53 -18.35
C LYS A 783 51.70 -17.67 -19.88
N LYS A 784 52.24 -16.65 -20.58
CA LYS A 784 52.20 -16.45 -22.06
C LYS A 784 50.75 -16.22 -22.57
N SER A 785 50.44 -15.40 -23.56
CA SER A 785 51.16 -14.54 -24.54
C SER A 785 50.17 -13.44 -24.99
N ASP A 786 50.48 -12.35 -25.70
CA ASP A 786 51.70 -11.60 -26.03
C ASP A 786 51.27 -10.21 -26.57
N LYS A 787 52.18 -9.22 -26.55
CA LYS A 787 52.04 -7.83 -27.06
C LYS A 787 51.07 -6.92 -26.28
#